data_AF-A0A3A4PCR2-F1
#
_entry.id   AF-A0A3A4PCR2-F1
#
_cell.length_a   1.000
_cell.length_b   1.000
_cell.length_c   1.000
_cell.angle_alpha   90.00
_cell.angle_beta   90.00
_cell.angle_gamma   90.00
#
_symmetry.space_group_name_H-M   'P 1'
#
loop_
_entity.id
_entity.type
_entity.pdbx_description
1 polymer ?
#
loop_
_entity_poly.entity_id
_entity_poly.type
_entity_poly.pdbx_seq_one_letter_code
_entity_poly.pdbx_strand_id
1 'polypeptide(L)'
;MLRMTGAVEKPTAVTPNHRAPIGHVSQTVRPRGLKPAARWGRLASSGGLAATGFVAALACLLLAAPAPAATDASLFSRVDLTPLDRVAVQNDGRIRSFTSHALTNMRYVSGPRSINGQSPEFTYLDLMFRPERYRDEDIIYIKSKPLLQEIVTTLEGHGIDAERGAKILKTRLVAPSLLQRPAVTALLDLRATDLIRTAKFVDMIQSGLVVFRSDFLAGQLQIIPPPSGDRKTAWATPDALLGFGGPQSKPGEGFGLEDATENKLAQVWAALGNAWRAGNAEQINAKVAELADLLVAVSPDLYPSQRRLAMESWYFRNGSMTWVWYLYLASVIPLLMAVIYKWSGARAVGLVIFTLAFLLQTASIAIRWYVSGRWPNSNMFEAVTTSAWFGGVGALVIEYLVRRTAVRNLFALGSAVVSMAALMAVHFLPATLDSTLNNRMPALHDIWLYIHTNVIIWSYAVIGLAAVTALLYLAYRWIQIMRKGTIGVMRGLLLPVAVVALNVSAGRVLMEIVGGPNWGYREPTQQFLWFGVLGISAGLVLFEALEARRRRLEGATVERAASGGADALIRGGAGGSFLKPGAPTVAQVLDAGTMVSMEVAFIMLWSGVVMGAIWADHAWGRPWGWDPKETFALNTFIIFLVLVHVRLKVKDKGLWTAALAVVGFEVMMFNWIVINFIVVGLHSYA
;
A
#
# COMPACT_ATOMS: atom_id res chain seq x y z
N MET A 1 -63.68 42.44 -73.05
CA MET A 1 -62.71 42.72 -74.12
C MET A 1 -61.63 41.63 -74.15
N LEU A 2 -60.92 41.49 -75.28
CA LEU A 2 -60.17 40.30 -75.70
C LEU A 2 -59.04 39.78 -74.79
N ARG A 3 -58.72 38.49 -74.98
CA ARG A 3 -57.48 37.80 -74.59
C ARG A 3 -56.23 38.54 -75.10
N MET A 4 -55.07 38.35 -74.44
CA MET A 4 -53.96 37.55 -75.01
C MET A 4 -52.78 37.35 -74.03
N THR A 5 -51.86 36.47 -74.42
CA THR A 5 -50.81 35.82 -73.62
C THR A 5 -49.40 36.07 -74.19
N GLY A 6 -48.38 36.12 -73.33
CA GLY A 6 -47.09 35.46 -73.60
C GLY A 6 -45.83 36.31 -73.89
N ALA A 7 -44.67 35.66 -73.67
CA ALA A 7 -43.27 36.01 -73.98
C ALA A 7 -42.67 37.30 -73.32
N VAL A 8 -41.47 37.36 -72.71
CA VAL A 8 -40.17 36.62 -72.76
C VAL A 8 -39.22 37.05 -73.89
N GLU A 9 -38.18 37.86 -73.59
CA GLU A 9 -36.76 37.61 -73.93
C GLU A 9 -35.75 38.67 -73.38
N LYS A 10 -34.43 38.40 -73.53
CA LYS A 10 -33.23 39.19 -73.11
C LYS A 10 -32.63 39.96 -74.36
N PRO A 11 -31.33 40.39 -74.53
CA PRO A 11 -30.10 40.41 -73.68
C PRO A 11 -29.10 41.63 -73.83
N THR A 12 -27.96 41.59 -73.09
CA THR A 12 -26.59 42.17 -73.36
C THR A 12 -26.40 43.68 -73.75
N ALA A 13 -25.76 44.54 -72.92
CA ALA A 13 -24.30 44.93 -72.91
C ALA A 13 -23.91 46.05 -73.96
N VAL A 14 -22.79 46.82 -73.95
CA VAL A 14 -21.43 46.83 -73.31
C VAL A 14 -21.08 48.27 -72.75
N THR A 15 -19.82 48.75 -72.73
CA THR A 15 -19.24 50.00 -72.14
C THR A 15 -18.57 50.94 -73.19
N PRO A 16 -18.04 52.18 -72.91
CA PRO A 16 -16.69 52.38 -72.29
C PRO A 16 -16.31 53.73 -71.57
N ASN A 17 -15.22 53.67 -70.76
CA ASN A 17 -14.12 54.65 -70.48
C ASN A 17 -14.28 56.10 -69.94
N HIS A 18 -13.48 56.45 -68.89
CA HIS A 18 -12.34 57.41 -69.01
C HIS A 18 -11.35 57.53 -67.82
N ARG A 19 -10.03 57.48 -68.15
CA ARG A 19 -8.81 58.17 -67.61
C ARG A 19 -8.30 58.01 -66.15
N ALA A 20 -6.96 57.97 -66.02
CA ALA A 20 -6.12 57.98 -64.80
C ALA A 20 -5.33 59.31 -64.69
N PRO A 21 -4.50 59.56 -63.63
CA PRO A 21 -3.07 59.14 -63.69
C PRO A 21 -2.27 58.90 -62.35
N ILE A 22 -1.18 58.11 -62.46
CA ILE A 22 0.13 58.13 -61.74
C ILE A 22 0.23 57.88 -60.20
N GLY A 23 1.15 56.98 -59.78
CA GLY A 23 1.71 56.92 -58.41
C GLY A 23 2.23 55.54 -57.94
N HIS A 24 3.55 55.30 -58.00
CA HIS A 24 4.24 54.00 -57.82
C HIS A 24 4.00 53.15 -56.54
N VAL A 25 3.83 51.83 -56.78
CA VAL A 25 4.53 50.67 -56.14
C VAL A 25 4.15 50.16 -54.72
N SER A 26 3.61 48.92 -54.74
CA SER A 26 3.77 47.82 -53.75
C SER A 26 3.29 47.99 -52.31
N GLN A 27 2.14 47.36 -51.99
CA GLN A 27 2.12 46.22 -51.05
C GLN A 27 0.84 45.38 -51.15
N THR A 28 0.81 44.24 -50.47
CA THR A 28 -0.03 43.07 -50.77
C THR A 28 -1.26 42.86 -49.88
N VAL A 29 -2.30 42.27 -50.49
CA VAL A 29 -3.29 41.34 -49.90
C VAL A 29 -4.35 41.87 -48.91
N ARG A 30 -5.62 41.71 -49.30
CA ARG A 30 -6.66 40.93 -48.55
C ARG A 30 -7.73 40.46 -49.55
N PRO A 31 -8.35 39.28 -49.33
CA PRO A 31 -9.64 39.29 -48.63
C PRO A 31 -9.74 38.25 -47.48
N ARG A 32 -10.73 38.47 -46.59
CA ARG A 32 -11.09 37.55 -45.48
C ARG A 32 -12.03 36.46 -45.97
N GLY A 33 -11.97 35.25 -45.39
CA GLY A 33 -13.10 34.32 -45.52
C GLY A 33 -12.97 32.83 -45.17
N LEU A 34 -12.10 32.37 -44.24
CA LEU A 34 -12.05 30.95 -43.86
C LEU A 34 -11.86 30.67 -42.34
N LYS A 35 -12.79 29.83 -41.82
CA LYS A 35 -12.79 28.95 -40.63
C LYS A 35 -11.87 29.25 -39.40
N PRO A 36 -12.43 29.32 -38.17
CA PRO A 36 -11.63 29.39 -36.94
C PRO A 36 -11.14 27.99 -36.47
N ALA A 37 -10.20 27.39 -37.20
CA ALA A 37 -9.62 26.08 -36.87
C ALA A 37 -8.08 26.10 -36.61
N ALA A 38 -7.47 27.29 -36.56
CA ALA A 38 -6.01 27.44 -36.63
C ALA A 38 -5.37 28.24 -35.48
N ARG A 39 -5.97 28.25 -34.27
CA ARG A 39 -5.40 28.97 -33.11
C ARG A 39 -4.87 28.10 -31.96
N TRP A 40 -5.18 26.80 -31.92
CA TRP A 40 -4.67 25.87 -30.90
C TRP A 40 -3.41 25.10 -31.31
N GLY A 41 -3.02 25.14 -32.59
CA GLY A 41 -1.84 24.41 -33.10
C GLY A 41 -0.47 25.03 -32.78
N ARG A 42 -0.41 26.23 -32.17
CA ARG A 42 0.85 26.95 -31.89
C ARG A 42 1.22 27.11 -30.40
N LEU A 43 0.45 26.50 -29.50
CA LEU A 43 0.83 26.31 -28.08
C LEU A 43 1.36 24.90 -27.79
N ALA A 44 1.34 23.99 -28.77
CA ALA A 44 1.74 22.59 -28.61
C ALA A 44 3.25 22.34 -28.77
N SER A 45 4.02 23.29 -29.30
CA SER A 45 5.47 23.14 -29.55
C SER A 45 6.37 23.64 -28.41
N SER A 46 5.82 24.30 -27.38
CA SER A 46 6.57 24.82 -26.22
C SER A 46 6.26 24.10 -24.90
N GLY A 47 5.27 23.20 -24.87
CA GLY A 47 4.80 22.53 -23.65
C GLY A 47 5.79 21.54 -23.00
N GLY A 48 6.86 21.15 -23.70
CA GLY A 48 7.85 20.17 -23.21
C GLY A 48 8.66 20.66 -21.99
N LEU A 49 8.91 21.96 -21.88
CA LEU A 49 9.66 22.56 -20.77
C LEU A 49 8.77 23.00 -19.60
N ALA A 50 7.47 23.23 -19.84
CA ALA A 50 6.51 23.54 -18.77
C ALA A 50 6.13 22.28 -17.96
N ALA A 51 6.06 21.12 -18.61
CA ALA A 51 5.72 19.86 -17.95
C ALA A 51 6.79 19.38 -16.95
N THR A 52 8.08 19.58 -17.26
CA THR A 52 9.19 19.27 -16.35
C THR A 52 9.22 20.22 -15.15
N GLY A 53 9.00 21.52 -15.37
CA GLY A 53 8.86 22.51 -14.29
C GLY A 53 7.70 22.23 -13.33
N PHE A 54 6.55 21.80 -13.86
CA PHE A 54 5.38 21.49 -13.03
C PHE A 54 5.56 20.21 -12.18
N VAL A 55 6.25 19.20 -12.72
CA VAL A 55 6.59 17.98 -11.96
C VAL A 55 7.63 18.28 -10.86
N ALA A 56 8.62 19.13 -11.13
CA ALA A 56 9.58 19.58 -10.12
C ALA A 56 8.90 20.42 -9.02
N ALA A 57 8.00 21.34 -9.39
CA ALA A 57 7.25 22.15 -8.43
C ALA A 57 6.32 21.30 -7.53
N LEU A 58 5.65 20.29 -8.10
CA LEU A 58 4.79 19.39 -7.33
C LEU A 58 5.61 18.47 -6.40
N ALA A 59 6.80 18.04 -6.83
CA ALA A 59 7.72 17.29 -5.97
C ALA A 59 8.24 18.15 -4.81
N CYS A 60 8.61 19.41 -5.05
CA CYS A 60 9.03 20.34 -4.00
C CYS A 60 7.88 20.71 -3.03
N LEU A 61 6.64 20.86 -3.51
CA LEU A 61 5.48 21.10 -2.63
C LEU A 61 5.12 19.87 -1.77
N LEU A 62 5.36 18.65 -2.23
CA LEU A 62 5.09 17.42 -1.47
C LEU A 62 6.22 17.05 -0.49
N LEU A 63 7.42 17.61 -0.65
CA LEU A 63 8.55 17.43 0.26
C LEU A 63 8.61 18.48 1.39
N ALA A 64 7.85 19.58 1.27
CA ALA A 64 7.80 20.65 2.26
C ALA A 64 6.71 20.40 3.33
N ALA A 65 6.87 19.35 4.14
CA ALA A 65 6.12 19.27 5.40
C ALA A 65 6.62 20.39 6.35
N PRO A 66 5.73 21.21 6.94
CA PRO A 66 6.15 22.23 7.89
C PRO A 66 6.72 21.56 9.15
N ALA A 67 8.00 21.79 9.42
CA ALA A 67 8.60 21.38 10.69
C ALA A 67 7.86 22.09 11.84
N PRO A 68 7.43 21.37 12.89
CA PRO A 68 6.79 22.01 14.03
C PRO A 68 7.75 23.01 14.68
N ALA A 69 7.24 24.19 15.03
CA ALA A 69 8.05 25.27 15.59
C ALA A 69 8.79 24.82 16.86
N ALA A 70 10.10 25.01 16.88
CA ALA A 70 10.93 24.64 18.01
C ALA A 70 10.66 25.58 19.20
N THR A 71 10.13 25.01 20.28
CA THR A 71 10.07 25.62 21.61
C THR A 71 10.91 24.77 22.56
N ASP A 72 11.91 25.41 23.16
CA ASP A 72 12.99 24.85 23.98
C ASP A 72 13.83 23.72 23.34
N ALA A 73 15.15 23.94 23.29
CA ALA A 73 16.12 23.01 22.70
C ALA A 73 16.34 21.77 23.58
N SER A 74 15.33 20.88 23.56
CA SER A 74 15.34 19.57 24.20
C SER A 74 16.63 18.80 23.85
N LEU A 75 17.05 17.88 24.73
CA LEU A 75 18.29 17.11 24.52
C LEU A 75 18.33 16.46 23.12
N PHE A 76 17.19 15.97 22.66
CA PHE A 76 17.00 15.38 21.33
C PHE A 76 17.50 16.27 20.18
N SER A 77 17.24 17.58 20.20
CA SER A 77 17.64 18.47 19.10
C SER A 77 19.13 18.84 19.11
N ARG A 78 19.90 18.38 20.10
CA ARG A 78 21.34 18.61 20.25
C ARG A 78 22.18 17.33 20.16
N VAL A 79 21.55 16.17 20.15
CA VAL A 79 22.22 14.87 20.09
C VAL A 79 22.22 14.34 18.66
N ASP A 80 23.40 14.03 18.13
CA ASP A 80 23.60 13.41 16.81
C ASP A 80 23.89 11.90 16.97
N LEU A 81 22.98 11.08 16.46
CA LEU A 81 23.08 9.63 16.46
C LEU A 81 23.46 9.04 15.10
N THR A 82 23.80 9.87 14.10
CA THR A 82 24.26 9.38 12.79
C THR A 82 25.52 8.48 12.84
N PRO A 83 26.45 8.57 13.82
CA PRO A 83 27.51 7.57 13.94
C PRO A 83 26.98 6.15 14.18
N LEU A 84 25.82 5.98 14.83
CA LEU A 84 25.20 4.68 15.06
C LEU A 84 24.60 4.03 13.80
N ASP A 85 24.48 4.75 12.67
CA ASP A 85 24.13 4.12 11.39
C ASP A 85 25.22 3.20 10.85
N ARG A 86 26.45 3.33 11.37
CA ARG A 86 27.58 2.43 11.15
C ARG A 86 27.61 1.24 12.12
N VAL A 87 26.72 1.23 13.12
CA VAL A 87 26.66 0.21 14.18
C VAL A 87 25.62 -0.85 13.86
N ALA A 88 26.06 -2.10 13.99
CA ALA A 88 25.25 -3.30 13.89
C ALA A 88 24.81 -3.78 15.27
N VAL A 89 23.63 -4.39 15.33
CA VAL A 89 23.08 -5.09 16.50
C VAL A 89 22.71 -6.50 16.06
N GLN A 90 23.11 -7.52 16.81
CA GLN A 90 22.58 -8.87 16.62
C GLN A 90 21.31 -9.03 17.46
N ASN A 91 20.23 -9.51 16.86
CA ASN A 91 18.97 -9.75 17.56
C ASN A 91 18.12 -10.76 16.77
N ASP A 92 17.42 -11.68 17.42
CA ASP A 92 16.66 -12.79 16.79
C ASP A 92 17.47 -13.66 15.81
N GLY A 93 18.79 -13.80 16.03
CA GLY A 93 19.70 -14.48 15.10
C GLY A 93 19.99 -13.71 13.80
N ARG A 94 19.60 -12.42 13.72
CA ARG A 94 19.87 -11.52 12.59
C ARG A 94 20.71 -10.32 13.03
N ILE A 95 21.77 -10.04 12.28
CA ILE A 95 22.50 -8.77 12.39
C ILE A 95 21.77 -7.69 11.57
N ARG A 96 21.46 -6.55 12.19
CA ARG A 96 20.68 -5.42 11.63
C ARG A 96 21.29 -4.08 12.05
N SER A 97 21.00 -2.96 11.37
CA SER A 97 21.48 -1.65 11.84
C SER A 97 20.83 -1.21 13.16
N PHE A 98 21.52 -0.37 13.95
CA PHE A 98 20.97 0.18 15.20
C PHE A 98 19.60 0.86 15.00
N THR A 99 19.45 1.63 13.93
CA THR A 99 18.18 2.29 13.54
C THR A 99 17.04 1.27 13.31
N SER A 100 17.34 0.13 12.69
CA SER A 100 16.40 -0.97 12.47
C SER A 100 16.00 -1.66 13.79
N HIS A 101 16.97 -1.86 14.68
CA HIS A 101 16.76 -2.41 16.03
C HIS A 101 15.91 -1.50 16.91
N ALA A 102 16.26 -0.22 17.00
CA ALA A 102 15.54 0.77 17.78
C ALA A 102 14.09 0.94 17.29
N LEU A 103 13.88 1.05 15.97
CA LEU A 103 12.54 1.11 15.38
C LEU A 103 11.70 -0.14 15.69
N THR A 104 12.32 -1.33 15.68
CA THR A 104 11.61 -2.59 15.98
C THR A 104 11.11 -2.60 17.43
N ASN A 105 11.96 -2.22 18.39
CA ASN A 105 11.59 -2.17 19.80
C ASN A 105 10.57 -1.05 20.10
N MET A 106 10.78 0.16 19.59
CA MET A 106 9.88 1.28 19.83
C MET A 106 8.47 1.07 19.26
N ARG A 107 8.29 0.20 18.26
CA ARG A 107 6.95 -0.21 17.79
C ARG A 107 6.14 -1.00 18.81
N TYR A 108 6.78 -1.71 19.76
CA TYR A 108 6.05 -2.33 20.87
C TYR A 108 5.61 -1.32 21.93
N VAL A 109 6.36 -0.23 22.09
CA VAL A 109 6.07 0.85 23.04
C VAL A 109 5.03 1.82 22.44
N SER A 110 5.43 2.69 21.51
CA SER A 110 4.58 3.76 20.96
C SER A 110 3.88 3.42 19.65
N GLY A 111 4.03 2.19 19.16
CA GLY A 111 3.42 1.76 17.90
C GLY A 111 3.95 2.59 16.72
N PRO A 112 3.07 3.15 15.87
CA PRO A 112 3.47 4.01 14.77
C PRO A 112 3.62 5.50 15.14
N ARG A 113 3.57 5.86 16.42
CA ARG A 113 3.71 7.25 16.89
C ARG A 113 5.14 7.51 17.39
N SER A 114 5.64 8.71 17.15
CA SER A 114 6.82 9.21 17.86
C SER A 114 6.43 9.71 19.25
N ILE A 115 7.28 9.47 20.24
CA ILE A 115 7.15 10.03 21.60
C ILE A 115 7.78 11.42 21.55
N ASN A 116 7.02 12.46 21.88
CA ASN A 116 7.47 13.87 21.91
C ASN A 116 8.19 14.36 20.63
N GLY A 117 7.87 13.79 19.47
CA GLY A 117 8.55 14.11 18.19
C GLY A 117 9.99 13.57 18.06
N GLN A 118 10.46 12.79 19.03
CA GLN A 118 11.79 12.19 19.04
C GLN A 118 11.94 11.09 17.97
N SER A 119 13.18 10.81 17.57
CA SER A 119 13.49 9.67 16.70
C SER A 119 13.54 8.36 17.51
N PRO A 120 13.20 7.19 16.93
CA PRO A 120 13.24 5.92 17.63
C PRO A 120 14.60 5.57 18.25
N GLU A 121 15.69 5.98 17.60
CA GLU A 121 17.07 5.79 18.07
C GLU A 121 17.33 6.54 19.38
N PHE A 122 16.89 7.80 19.45
CA PHE A 122 16.99 8.60 20.67
C PHE A 122 16.07 8.06 21.75
N THR A 123 14.81 7.77 21.42
CA THR A 123 13.83 7.24 22.37
C THR A 123 14.28 5.92 23.00
N TYR A 124 14.91 5.01 22.22
CA TYR A 124 15.46 3.75 22.72
C TYR A 124 16.54 3.99 23.79
N LEU A 125 17.54 4.83 23.49
CA LEU A 125 18.64 5.10 24.42
C LEU A 125 18.16 5.91 25.63
N ASP A 126 17.21 6.83 25.45
CA ASP A 126 16.68 7.65 26.54
C ASP A 126 15.79 6.84 27.49
N LEU A 127 14.98 5.89 26.98
CA LEU A 127 14.26 4.92 27.81
C LEU A 127 15.20 3.99 28.58
N MET A 128 16.30 3.57 27.95
CA MET A 128 17.27 2.67 28.57
C MET A 128 18.11 3.35 29.66
N PHE A 129 18.58 4.59 29.43
CA PHE A 129 19.41 5.32 30.40
C PHE A 129 18.63 6.16 31.42
N ARG A 130 17.39 6.57 31.11
CA ARG A 130 16.50 7.42 31.92
C ARG A 130 15.03 6.95 31.91
N PRO A 131 14.73 5.69 32.28
CA PRO A 131 13.37 5.14 32.25
C PRO A 131 12.38 5.92 33.14
N GLU A 132 12.86 6.55 34.21
CA GLU A 132 12.06 7.33 35.15
C GLU A 132 11.31 8.49 34.48
N ARG A 133 11.90 9.11 33.45
CA ARG A 133 11.28 10.20 32.70
C ARG A 133 9.97 9.78 32.03
N TYR A 134 9.92 8.54 31.53
CA TYR A 134 8.84 8.04 30.69
C TYR A 134 7.78 7.25 31.47
N ARG A 135 7.94 7.12 32.79
CA ARG A 135 7.05 6.30 33.64
C ARG A 135 5.61 6.82 33.69
N ASP A 136 5.46 8.15 33.69
CA ASP A 136 4.17 8.86 33.77
C ASP A 136 3.80 9.59 32.46
N GLU A 137 4.66 9.52 31.45
CA GLU A 137 4.37 10.04 30.10
C GLU A 137 3.51 9.04 29.30
N ASP A 138 2.60 9.56 28.45
CA ASP A 138 1.73 8.72 27.62
C ASP A 138 2.52 8.08 26.47
N ILE A 139 3.04 6.88 26.68
CA ILE A 139 3.93 6.21 25.70
C ILE A 139 3.45 4.84 25.20
N ILE A 140 2.63 4.09 25.94
CA ILE A 140 2.20 2.75 25.51
C ILE A 140 0.98 2.86 24.60
N TYR A 141 1.13 2.44 23.34
CA TYR A 141 0.07 2.53 22.33
C TYR A 141 -0.93 1.37 22.39
N ILE A 142 -2.18 1.67 22.75
CA ILE A 142 -3.26 0.68 22.81
C ILE A 142 -4.06 0.70 21.50
N LYS A 143 -3.85 -0.36 20.69
CA LYS A 143 -4.50 -0.53 19.40
C LYS A 143 -6.02 -0.71 19.48
N SER A 144 -6.51 -1.45 20.47
CA SER A 144 -7.92 -1.76 20.67
C SER A 144 -8.64 -0.63 21.43
N LYS A 145 -9.48 0.15 20.72
CA LYS A 145 -10.37 1.15 21.34
C LYS A 145 -11.30 0.57 22.42
N PRO A 146 -11.94 -0.60 22.23
CA PRO A 146 -12.75 -1.25 23.27
C PRO A 146 -11.99 -1.46 24.58
N LEU A 147 -10.82 -2.10 24.49
CA LEU A 147 -10.00 -2.40 25.65
C LEU A 147 -9.49 -1.09 26.30
N LEU A 148 -9.15 -0.09 25.48
CA LEU A 148 -8.81 1.25 25.96
C LEU A 148 -9.97 1.93 26.70
N GLN A 149 -11.21 1.78 26.25
CA GLN A 149 -12.39 2.29 26.95
C GLN A 149 -12.58 1.61 28.30
N GLU A 150 -12.48 0.27 28.36
CA GLU A 150 -12.55 -0.47 29.63
C GLU A 150 -11.42 -0.08 30.61
N ILE A 151 -10.20 0.11 30.10
CA ILE A 151 -9.05 0.60 30.89
C ILE A 151 -9.32 2.02 31.40
N VAL A 152 -9.79 2.95 30.56
CA VAL A 152 -10.05 4.34 30.96
C VAL A 152 -11.19 4.41 31.99
N THR A 153 -12.29 3.69 31.79
CA THR A 153 -13.39 3.62 32.79
C THR A 153 -12.89 3.04 34.12
N THR A 154 -12.02 2.04 34.08
CA THR A 154 -11.40 1.47 35.29
C THR A 154 -10.48 2.49 35.97
N LEU A 155 -9.71 3.27 35.21
CA LEU A 155 -8.82 4.31 35.73
C LEU A 155 -9.58 5.51 36.31
N GLU A 156 -10.68 5.94 35.68
CA GLU A 156 -11.57 6.99 36.20
C GLU A 156 -12.16 6.57 37.56
N GLY A 157 -12.62 5.32 37.68
CA GLY A 157 -13.05 4.73 38.96
C GLY A 157 -11.94 4.60 40.03
N HIS A 158 -10.67 4.79 39.66
CA HIS A 158 -9.50 4.72 40.55
C HIS A 158 -8.67 6.02 40.53
N GLY A 159 -9.35 7.18 40.43
CA GLY A 159 -8.75 8.49 40.69
C GLY A 159 -7.98 9.10 39.52
N ILE A 160 -8.42 8.85 38.28
CA ILE A 160 -8.07 9.69 37.13
C ILE A 160 -9.25 10.61 36.79
N ASP A 161 -8.94 11.85 36.42
CA ASP A 161 -9.91 12.82 35.94
C ASP A 161 -10.43 12.50 34.52
N ALA A 162 -11.69 12.85 34.25
CA ALA A 162 -12.32 12.58 32.96
C ALA A 162 -11.64 13.31 31.78
N GLU A 163 -10.92 14.41 32.02
CA GLU A 163 -10.17 15.11 30.96
C GLU A 163 -8.93 14.30 30.53
N ARG A 164 -8.15 13.77 31.49
CA ARG A 164 -7.06 12.82 31.25
C ARG A 164 -7.55 11.54 30.60
N GLY A 165 -8.70 11.01 31.03
CA GLY A 165 -9.39 9.89 30.39
C GLY A 165 -9.72 10.16 28.91
N ALA A 166 -10.34 11.31 28.61
CA ALA A 166 -10.64 11.76 27.26
C ALA A 166 -9.38 11.98 26.40
N LYS A 167 -8.31 12.53 26.98
CA LYS A 167 -6.99 12.68 26.33
C LYS A 167 -6.43 11.31 25.92
N ILE A 168 -6.45 10.33 26.83
CA ILE A 168 -6.00 8.96 26.59
C ILE A 168 -6.83 8.30 25.46
N LEU A 169 -8.17 8.46 25.47
CA LEU A 169 -9.04 7.94 24.40
C LEU A 169 -8.73 8.55 23.02
N LYS A 170 -8.28 9.81 22.98
CA LYS A 170 -7.92 10.54 21.76
C LYS A 170 -6.54 10.14 21.23
N THR A 171 -5.51 10.06 22.08
CA THR A 171 -4.14 9.71 21.69
C THR A 171 -3.95 8.21 21.49
N ARG A 172 -4.69 7.39 22.24
CA ARG A 172 -4.47 5.96 22.50
C ARG A 172 -3.11 5.62 23.11
N LEU A 173 -2.46 6.60 23.72
CA LEU A 173 -1.22 6.42 24.46
C LEU A 173 -1.56 6.47 25.95
N VAL A 174 -1.07 5.48 26.70
CA VAL A 174 -1.26 5.36 28.14
C VAL A 174 0.10 5.34 28.83
N ALA A 175 0.22 5.98 29.98
CA ALA A 175 1.43 5.93 30.77
C ALA A 175 1.66 4.55 31.42
N PRO A 176 2.89 4.01 31.42
CA PRO A 176 3.22 2.72 32.03
C PRO A 176 2.74 2.60 33.49
N SER A 177 2.88 3.67 34.28
CA SER A 177 2.43 3.70 35.69
C SER A 177 0.93 3.46 35.86
N LEU A 178 0.11 3.83 34.88
CA LEU A 178 -1.34 3.64 34.92
C LEU A 178 -1.73 2.20 34.57
N LEU A 179 -1.02 1.59 33.62
CA LEU A 179 -1.24 0.19 33.23
C LEU A 179 -0.77 -0.80 34.29
N GLN A 180 0.22 -0.42 35.10
CA GLN A 180 0.74 -1.20 36.22
C GLN A 180 -0.09 -1.04 37.52
N ARG A 181 -1.19 -0.26 37.52
CA ARG A 181 -2.10 -0.17 38.68
C ARG A 181 -2.83 -1.50 38.87
N PRO A 182 -2.95 -2.04 40.11
CA PRO A 182 -3.57 -3.34 40.36
C PRO A 182 -4.95 -3.55 39.73
N ALA A 183 -5.80 -2.52 39.72
CA ALA A 183 -7.12 -2.56 39.09
C ALA A 183 -7.07 -2.77 37.56
N VAL A 184 -6.07 -2.17 36.89
CA VAL A 184 -5.87 -2.33 35.44
C VAL A 184 -5.20 -3.66 35.13
N THR A 185 -4.23 -4.09 35.93
CA THR A 185 -3.61 -5.42 35.79
C THR A 185 -4.67 -6.53 35.91
N ALA A 186 -5.54 -6.49 36.92
CA ALA A 186 -6.62 -7.45 37.09
C ALA A 186 -7.62 -7.47 35.92
N LEU A 187 -7.93 -6.30 35.33
CA LEU A 187 -8.73 -6.21 34.11
C LEU A 187 -8.01 -6.85 32.92
N LEU A 188 -6.72 -6.58 32.74
CA LEU A 188 -5.91 -7.13 31.65
C LEU A 188 -5.83 -8.66 31.74
N ASP A 189 -5.58 -9.21 32.93
CA ASP A 189 -5.53 -10.65 33.16
C ASP A 189 -6.89 -11.33 32.88
N LEU A 190 -8.00 -10.71 33.30
CA LEU A 190 -9.35 -11.18 32.96
C LEU A 190 -9.59 -11.14 31.44
N ARG A 191 -9.07 -10.14 30.72
CA ARG A 191 -9.18 -10.01 29.26
C ARG A 191 -8.16 -10.84 28.49
N ALA A 192 -7.12 -11.36 29.12
CA ALA A 192 -6.20 -12.32 28.52
C ALA A 192 -6.86 -13.68 28.25
N THR A 193 -7.90 -14.03 29.02
CA THR A 193 -8.61 -15.32 28.88
C THR A 193 -9.50 -15.43 27.63
N ASP A 194 -9.99 -14.33 27.06
CA ASP A 194 -10.70 -14.34 25.76
C ASP A 194 -9.67 -14.35 24.62
N LEU A 195 -9.25 -15.56 24.28
CA LEU A 195 -8.27 -15.88 23.23
C LEU A 195 -8.68 -15.37 21.83
N ILE A 196 -9.97 -15.14 21.59
CA ILE A 196 -10.49 -14.78 20.27
C ILE A 196 -10.54 -13.26 20.10
N ARG A 197 -10.92 -12.52 21.15
CA ARG A 197 -11.27 -11.09 21.03
C ARG A 197 -10.26 -10.14 21.66
N THR A 198 -9.69 -10.47 22.82
CA THR A 198 -8.87 -9.51 23.60
C THR A 198 -7.46 -9.98 23.93
N ALA A 199 -7.19 -11.28 24.02
CA ALA A 199 -5.87 -11.80 24.40
C ALA A 199 -4.72 -11.20 23.57
N LYS A 200 -4.84 -11.17 22.24
CA LYS A 200 -3.83 -10.57 21.33
C LYS A 200 -3.57 -9.08 21.59
N PHE A 201 -4.54 -8.34 22.11
CA PHE A 201 -4.35 -6.92 22.46
C PHE A 201 -3.76 -6.74 23.85
N VAL A 202 -4.08 -7.63 24.79
CA VAL A 202 -3.44 -7.67 26.12
C VAL A 202 -1.96 -8.04 25.99
N ASP A 203 -1.65 -9.07 25.20
CA ASP A 203 -0.29 -9.51 24.88
C ASP A 203 0.56 -8.38 24.25
N MET A 204 -0.03 -7.57 23.35
CA MET A 204 0.63 -6.36 22.82
C MET A 204 0.93 -5.32 23.90
N ILE A 205 0.03 -5.10 24.86
CA ILE A 205 0.24 -4.17 25.98
C ILE A 205 1.33 -4.69 26.92
N GLN A 206 1.27 -5.98 27.29
CA GLN A 206 2.27 -6.63 28.13
C GLN A 206 3.65 -6.63 27.47
N SER A 207 3.73 -6.93 26.18
CA SER A 207 4.96 -6.81 25.39
C SER A 207 5.52 -5.39 25.40
N GLY A 208 4.67 -4.37 25.22
CA GLY A 208 5.09 -2.96 25.33
C GLY A 208 5.62 -2.59 26.71
N LEU A 209 5.01 -3.10 27.79
CA LEU A 209 5.48 -2.91 29.16
C LEU A 209 6.78 -3.67 29.47
N VAL A 210 7.03 -4.82 28.84
CA VAL A 210 8.30 -5.55 28.94
C VAL A 210 9.42 -4.80 28.21
N VAL A 211 9.15 -4.33 26.99
CA VAL A 211 10.10 -3.56 26.17
C VAL A 211 10.37 -2.16 26.75
N PHE A 212 9.44 -1.59 27.53
CA PHE A 212 9.66 -0.34 28.26
C PHE A 212 10.77 -0.43 29.33
N ARG A 213 11.07 -1.62 29.86
CA ARG A 213 12.02 -1.77 30.99
C ARG A 213 13.46 -1.61 30.51
N SER A 214 14.26 -0.84 31.26
CA SER A 214 15.66 -0.56 30.92
C SER A 214 16.54 -1.82 30.90
N ASP A 215 16.32 -2.78 31.81
CA ASP A 215 17.01 -4.08 31.83
C ASP A 215 16.76 -4.88 30.55
N PHE A 216 15.54 -4.83 30.03
CA PHE A 216 15.19 -5.50 28.78
C PHE A 216 15.86 -4.81 27.59
N LEU A 217 15.78 -3.48 27.48
CA LEU A 217 16.42 -2.73 26.39
C LEU A 217 17.95 -2.89 26.39
N ALA A 218 18.60 -2.90 27.55
CA ALA A 218 20.02 -3.18 27.67
C ALA A 218 20.35 -4.63 27.27
N GLY A 219 19.55 -5.60 27.73
CA GLY A 219 19.68 -7.02 27.38
C GLY A 219 19.49 -7.32 25.88
N GLN A 220 18.65 -6.55 25.18
CA GLN A 220 18.44 -6.68 23.73
C GLN A 220 19.53 -5.99 22.89
N LEU A 221 20.38 -5.14 23.49
CA LEU A 221 21.39 -4.36 22.77
C LEU A 221 22.71 -5.14 22.62
N GLN A 222 22.67 -6.25 21.89
CA GLN A 222 23.85 -7.07 21.60
C GLN A 222 24.67 -6.44 20.46
N ILE A 223 25.67 -5.62 20.80
CA ILE A 223 26.46 -4.82 19.83
C ILE A 223 27.95 -5.16 19.79
N ILE A 224 28.45 -6.00 20.71
CA ILE A 224 29.86 -6.38 20.79
C ILE A 224 30.04 -7.75 20.12
N PRO A 225 30.66 -7.83 18.93
CA PRO A 225 30.84 -9.10 18.23
C PRO A 225 31.89 -9.98 18.92
N PRO A 226 31.74 -11.32 18.88
CA PRO A 226 32.75 -12.23 19.42
C PRO A 226 34.04 -12.19 18.57
N PRO A 227 35.23 -12.08 19.19
CA PRO A 227 36.49 -12.01 18.46
C PRO A 227 36.89 -13.32 17.79
N SER A 228 36.27 -14.44 18.16
CA SER A 228 36.47 -15.76 17.53
C SER A 228 35.98 -15.85 16.08
N GLY A 229 35.23 -14.86 15.59
CA GLY A 229 34.69 -14.85 14.22
C GLY A 229 33.52 -15.81 13.99
N ASP A 230 33.01 -16.50 15.02
CA ASP A 230 31.86 -17.38 14.88
C ASP A 230 30.56 -16.57 14.72
N ARG A 231 29.81 -16.89 13.66
CA ARG A 231 28.52 -16.26 13.33
C ARG A 231 27.34 -16.82 14.13
N LYS A 232 27.50 -17.95 14.82
CA LYS A 232 26.44 -18.56 15.64
C LYS A 232 26.44 -18.07 17.08
N THR A 233 27.60 -17.69 17.60
CA THR A 233 27.76 -17.12 18.94
C THR A 233 27.00 -15.80 19.05
N ALA A 234 26.33 -15.60 20.19
CA ALA A 234 25.60 -14.38 20.47
C ALA A 234 26.56 -13.22 20.80
N TRP A 235 26.29 -12.04 20.28
CA TRP A 235 27.05 -10.82 20.56
C TRP A 235 26.82 -10.40 22.02
N ALA A 236 27.85 -9.86 22.67
CA ALA A 236 27.75 -9.41 24.05
C ALA A 236 27.01 -8.06 24.14
N THR A 237 26.37 -7.83 25.28
CA THR A 237 25.76 -6.54 25.62
C THR A 237 26.79 -5.64 26.30
N PRO A 238 26.73 -4.30 26.13
CA PRO A 238 27.65 -3.38 26.80
C PRO A 238 27.63 -3.44 28.32
N ASP A 239 26.48 -3.74 28.93
CA ASP A 239 26.37 -3.87 30.40
C ASP A 239 27.09 -5.12 30.93
N ALA A 240 27.29 -6.14 30.09
CA ALA A 240 28.09 -7.30 30.45
C ALA A 240 29.59 -6.94 30.66
N LEU A 241 30.10 -5.91 29.96
CA LEU A 241 31.44 -5.34 30.20
C LEU A 241 31.56 -4.65 31.56
N LEU A 242 30.44 -4.18 32.12
CA LEU A 242 30.39 -3.54 33.43
C LEU A 242 30.14 -4.54 34.57
N GLY A 243 30.09 -5.84 34.27
CA GLY A 243 29.74 -6.89 35.24
C GLY A 243 28.24 -6.99 35.55
N PHE A 244 27.39 -6.27 34.82
CA PHE A 244 25.94 -6.19 35.06
C PHE A 244 25.13 -6.90 33.96
N GLY A 245 25.34 -8.21 33.74
CA GLY A 245 24.37 -8.99 32.96
C GLY A 245 24.77 -10.38 32.45
N GLY A 246 23.98 -11.39 32.83
CA GLY A 246 23.73 -12.60 32.03
C GLY A 246 24.73 -13.78 32.13
N PRO A 247 24.33 -15.02 31.80
CA PRO A 247 25.01 -16.24 32.26
C PRO A 247 26.26 -16.68 31.48
N GLN A 248 26.87 -15.82 30.64
CA GLN A 248 27.99 -16.21 29.77
C GLN A 248 29.36 -15.65 30.17
N SER A 249 29.45 -14.78 31.16
CA SER A 249 30.73 -14.54 31.85
C SER A 249 30.91 -15.59 32.96
N LYS A 250 31.67 -16.66 32.67
CA LYS A 250 32.35 -17.36 33.78
C LYS A 250 33.32 -16.34 34.41
N PRO A 251 33.35 -16.16 35.74
CA PRO A 251 34.31 -15.25 36.36
C PRO A 251 35.75 -15.67 35.99
N GLY A 252 36.45 -14.83 35.23
CA GLY A 252 37.82 -15.09 34.75
C GLY A 252 37.95 -15.60 33.30
N GLU A 253 36.86 -15.91 32.59
CA GLU A 253 36.86 -16.00 31.12
C GLU A 253 36.32 -14.67 30.58
N GLY A 254 37.20 -13.77 30.15
CA GLY A 254 36.82 -12.53 29.45
C GLY A 254 36.14 -12.81 28.11
N PHE A 255 35.66 -11.80 27.39
CA PHE A 255 34.89 -11.98 26.14
C PHE A 255 35.74 -12.46 24.93
N GLY A 256 36.95 -12.97 25.19
CA GLY A 256 38.00 -13.28 24.22
C GLY A 256 38.65 -12.05 23.60
N LEU A 257 38.29 -10.85 24.07
CA LEU A 257 38.82 -9.57 23.59
C LEU A 257 40.20 -9.32 24.22
N GLU A 258 40.99 -8.44 23.59
CA GLU A 258 42.17 -7.89 24.24
C GLU A 258 41.73 -6.98 25.41
N ASP A 259 42.30 -7.20 26.61
CA ASP A 259 41.94 -6.49 27.84
C ASP A 259 41.91 -4.96 27.66
N ALA A 260 42.83 -4.40 26.86
CA ALA A 260 42.88 -2.96 26.57
C ALA A 260 41.63 -2.47 25.80
N THR A 261 41.13 -3.27 24.86
CA THR A 261 39.92 -2.98 24.08
C THR A 261 38.67 -3.18 24.93
N GLU A 262 38.62 -4.24 25.73
CA GLU A 262 37.50 -4.52 26.63
C GLU A 262 37.32 -3.39 27.67
N ASN A 263 38.41 -3.01 28.34
CA ASN A 263 38.43 -1.89 29.30
C ASN A 263 38.04 -0.55 28.64
N LYS A 264 38.51 -0.29 27.41
CA LYS A 264 38.16 0.96 26.71
C LYS A 264 36.68 1.01 26.33
N LEU A 265 36.10 -0.09 25.85
CA LEU A 265 34.67 -0.19 25.57
C LEU A 265 33.83 0.03 26.85
N ALA A 266 34.22 -0.60 27.97
CA ALA A 266 33.58 -0.42 29.27
C ALA A 266 33.61 1.05 29.73
N GLN A 267 34.76 1.71 29.63
CA GLN A 267 34.93 3.13 29.97
C GLN A 267 34.08 4.05 29.09
N VAL A 268 34.06 3.83 27.76
CA VAL A 268 33.26 4.62 26.82
C VAL A 268 31.76 4.43 27.06
N TRP A 269 31.32 3.20 27.35
CA TRP A 269 29.93 2.90 27.66
C TRP A 269 29.47 3.55 28.98
N ALA A 270 30.25 3.43 30.04
CA ALA A 270 29.96 4.07 31.32
C ALA A 270 29.94 5.61 31.20
N ALA A 271 30.88 6.18 30.44
CA ALA A 271 30.92 7.62 30.16
C ALA A 271 29.69 8.08 29.36
N LEU A 272 29.25 7.31 28.35
CA LEU A 272 28.05 7.60 27.58
C LEU A 272 26.80 7.59 28.46
N GLY A 273 26.59 6.56 29.29
CA GLY A 273 25.45 6.48 30.20
C GLY A 273 25.44 7.63 31.23
N ASN A 274 26.60 8.02 31.74
CA ASN A 274 26.72 9.16 32.66
C ASN A 274 26.43 10.50 31.97
N ALA A 275 26.96 10.71 30.76
CA ALA A 275 26.65 11.90 29.95
C ALA A 275 25.16 12.00 29.60
N TRP A 276 24.51 10.85 29.35
CA TRP A 276 23.07 10.77 29.06
C TRP A 276 22.21 11.14 30.28
N ARG A 277 22.53 10.60 31.46
CA ARG A 277 21.87 10.98 32.73
C ARG A 277 22.07 12.45 33.05
N ALA A 278 23.28 12.98 32.85
CA ALA A 278 23.60 14.40 33.03
C ALA A 278 22.99 15.33 31.95
N GLY A 279 22.48 14.80 30.85
CA GLY A 279 21.93 15.59 29.74
C GLY A 279 22.98 16.40 28.97
N ASN A 280 24.24 15.97 28.95
CA ASN A 280 25.32 16.65 28.26
C ASN A 280 25.43 16.19 26.80
N ALA A 281 24.77 16.92 25.89
CA ALA A 281 24.74 16.61 24.46
C ALA A 281 26.14 16.52 23.80
N GLU A 282 27.09 17.36 24.19
CA GLU A 282 28.43 17.38 23.61
C GLU A 282 29.20 16.10 23.95
N GLN A 283 29.16 15.69 25.22
CA GLN A 283 29.76 14.43 25.66
C GLN A 283 29.04 13.20 25.08
N ILE A 284 27.71 13.23 24.94
CA ILE A 284 26.96 12.17 24.26
C ILE A 284 27.45 12.02 22.82
N ASN A 285 27.51 13.11 22.04
CA ASN A 285 27.92 13.06 20.62
C ASN A 285 29.35 12.53 20.47
N ALA A 286 30.27 13.00 21.33
CA ALA A 286 31.66 12.53 21.34
C ALA A 286 31.76 11.03 21.67
N LYS A 287 31.04 10.53 22.69
CA LYS A 287 31.08 9.12 23.09
C LYS A 287 30.29 8.20 22.17
N VAL A 288 29.24 8.68 21.51
CA VAL A 288 28.54 7.93 20.45
C VAL A 288 29.44 7.71 19.23
N ALA A 289 30.20 8.73 18.82
CA ALA A 289 31.19 8.59 17.74
C ALA A 289 32.33 7.63 18.13
N GLU A 290 32.93 7.81 19.31
CA GLU A 290 34.00 6.93 19.80
C GLU A 290 33.54 5.47 19.93
N LEU A 291 32.33 5.23 20.46
CA LEU A 291 31.75 3.89 20.57
C LEU A 291 31.55 3.25 19.19
N ALA A 292 31.03 3.99 18.21
CA ALA A 292 30.79 3.48 16.86
C ALA A 292 32.10 3.05 16.17
N ASP A 293 33.15 3.87 16.27
CA ASP A 293 34.45 3.56 15.67
C ASP A 293 35.15 2.38 16.37
N LEU A 294 35.02 2.25 17.70
CA LEU A 294 35.53 1.09 18.45
C LEU A 294 34.81 -0.21 18.07
N LEU A 295 33.47 -0.24 18.04
CA LEU A 295 32.70 -1.47 17.77
C LEU A 295 32.96 -2.04 16.37
N VAL A 296 33.19 -1.18 15.37
CA VAL A 296 33.54 -1.60 14.01
C VAL A 296 34.96 -2.18 13.95
N ALA A 297 35.87 -1.72 14.82
CA ALA A 297 37.25 -2.23 14.89
C ALA A 297 37.39 -3.60 15.57
N VAL A 298 36.46 -3.99 16.46
CA VAL A 298 36.53 -5.25 17.23
C VAL A 298 36.56 -6.50 16.34
N SER A 299 35.67 -6.58 15.35
CA SER A 299 35.61 -7.73 14.42
C SER A 299 35.12 -7.29 13.03
N PRO A 300 36.02 -6.80 12.16
CA PRO A 300 35.67 -6.35 10.82
C PRO A 300 35.02 -7.43 9.94
N ASP A 301 35.40 -8.70 10.13
CA ASP A 301 34.92 -9.84 9.32
C ASP A 301 33.50 -10.30 9.68
N LEU A 302 33.06 -10.08 10.93
CA LEU A 302 31.68 -10.30 11.37
C LEU A 302 30.77 -9.11 11.05
N TYR A 303 31.34 -7.92 10.92
CA TYR A 303 30.56 -6.71 10.68
C TYR A 303 29.92 -6.70 9.27
N PRO A 304 28.62 -6.40 9.15
CA PRO A 304 28.02 -6.15 7.84
C PRO A 304 28.69 -4.95 7.16
N SER A 305 28.74 -4.98 5.83
CA SER A 305 29.34 -3.86 5.08
C SER A 305 28.66 -2.53 5.42
N GLN A 306 29.47 -1.48 5.61
CA GLN A 306 29.00 -0.15 6.02
C GLN A 306 27.91 0.40 5.08
N ARG A 307 28.01 0.10 3.77
CA ARG A 307 26.98 0.40 2.78
C ARG A 307 25.63 -0.27 3.09
N ARG A 308 25.62 -1.53 3.55
CA ARG A 308 24.38 -2.26 3.88
C ARG A 308 23.70 -1.67 5.12
N LEU A 309 24.46 -1.33 6.16
CA LEU A 309 23.93 -0.71 7.38
C LEU A 309 23.37 0.68 7.10
N ALA A 310 24.12 1.54 6.39
CA ALA A 310 23.66 2.86 5.99
C ALA A 310 22.40 2.80 5.09
N MET A 311 22.33 1.84 4.16
CA MET A 311 21.13 1.61 3.34
C MET A 311 19.93 1.12 4.17
N GLU A 312 20.14 0.26 5.17
CA GLU A 312 19.07 -0.17 6.08
C GLU A 312 18.52 1.01 6.89
N SER A 313 19.40 1.79 7.51
CA SER A 313 19.02 2.98 8.27
C SER A 313 18.28 4.02 7.42
N TRP A 314 18.80 4.35 6.23
CA TRP A 314 18.15 5.28 5.31
C TRP A 314 16.75 4.80 4.89
N TYR A 315 16.61 3.50 4.58
CA TYR A 315 15.34 2.91 4.17
C TYR A 315 14.27 3.01 5.26
N PHE A 316 14.63 2.75 6.52
CA PHE A 316 13.71 2.84 7.64
C PHE A 316 13.38 4.28 8.03
N ARG A 317 14.35 5.20 8.05
CA ARG A 317 14.09 6.64 8.27
C ARG A 317 13.17 7.24 7.20
N ASN A 318 13.29 6.79 5.95
CA ASN A 318 12.40 7.19 4.85
C ASN A 318 11.06 6.41 4.83
N GLY A 319 10.56 5.97 6.00
CA GLY A 319 9.25 5.33 6.16
C GLY A 319 9.06 4.07 5.34
N SER A 320 10.13 3.28 5.14
CA SER A 320 10.17 2.10 4.26
C SER A 320 9.73 2.41 2.80
N MET A 321 9.87 3.67 2.37
CA MET A 321 9.43 4.21 1.08
C MET A 321 7.93 4.00 0.78
N THR A 322 7.10 3.87 1.81
CA THR A 322 5.64 3.65 1.65
C THR A 322 4.94 4.83 0.95
N TRP A 323 5.47 6.05 1.10
CA TRP A 323 4.98 7.30 0.50
C TRP A 323 4.90 7.29 -1.04
N VAL A 324 5.51 6.33 -1.73
CA VAL A 324 5.40 6.16 -3.19
C VAL A 324 3.93 6.04 -3.66
N TRP A 325 3.00 5.72 -2.77
CA TRP A 325 1.55 5.79 -3.03
C TRP A 325 1.08 7.16 -3.57
N TYR A 326 1.71 8.28 -3.16
CA TYR A 326 1.40 9.62 -3.68
C TYR A 326 1.67 9.73 -5.18
N LEU A 327 2.75 9.12 -5.67
CA LEU A 327 3.10 9.14 -7.10
C LEU A 327 2.17 8.25 -7.92
N TYR A 328 1.77 7.09 -7.37
CA TYR A 328 0.73 6.28 -8.00
C TYR A 328 -0.60 7.05 -8.09
N LEU A 329 -1.07 7.69 -7.01
CA LEU A 329 -2.25 8.57 -7.03
C LEU A 329 -2.11 9.69 -8.08
N ALA A 330 -0.96 10.37 -8.13
CA ALA A 330 -0.69 11.42 -9.11
C ALA A 330 -0.68 10.90 -10.57
N SER A 331 -0.39 9.61 -10.80
CA SER A 331 -0.50 8.97 -12.12
C SER A 331 -1.93 8.58 -12.51
N VAL A 332 -2.80 8.26 -11.54
CA VAL A 332 -4.19 7.82 -11.80
C VAL A 332 -4.99 8.89 -12.56
N ILE A 333 -4.92 10.15 -12.13
CA ILE A 333 -5.69 11.26 -12.73
C ILE A 333 -5.37 11.46 -14.24
N PRO A 334 -4.11 11.65 -14.67
CA PRO A 334 -3.77 11.76 -16.08
C PRO A 334 -3.99 10.45 -16.86
N LEU A 335 -3.77 9.27 -16.28
CA LEU A 335 -4.09 8.00 -16.95
C LEU A 335 -5.60 7.84 -17.20
N LEU A 336 -6.44 8.24 -16.24
CA LEU A 336 -7.90 8.24 -16.36
C LEU A 336 -8.36 9.23 -17.45
N MET A 337 -7.80 10.45 -17.47
CA MET A 337 -8.04 11.41 -18.56
C MET A 337 -7.61 10.88 -19.93
N ALA A 338 -6.49 10.15 -20.00
CA ALA A 338 -6.01 9.53 -21.23
C ALA A 338 -6.91 8.41 -21.74
N VAL A 339 -7.58 7.67 -20.85
CA VAL A 339 -8.57 6.63 -21.21
C VAL A 339 -9.90 7.27 -21.64
N ILE A 340 -10.43 8.22 -20.86
CA ILE A 340 -11.75 8.83 -21.10
C ILE A 340 -11.74 9.80 -22.29
N TYR A 341 -10.84 10.79 -22.27
CA TYR A 341 -10.80 11.88 -23.25
C TYR A 341 -9.84 11.62 -24.42
N LYS A 342 -9.11 10.49 -24.41
CA LYS A 342 -8.09 10.14 -25.41
C LYS A 342 -6.98 11.19 -25.58
N TRP A 343 -6.75 12.03 -24.58
CA TRP A 343 -5.78 13.12 -24.61
C TRP A 343 -4.34 12.59 -24.55
N SER A 344 -3.56 12.86 -25.59
CA SER A 344 -2.16 12.41 -25.73
C SER A 344 -1.20 13.01 -24.71
N GLY A 345 -1.42 14.28 -24.31
CA GLY A 345 -0.61 14.94 -23.28
C GLY A 345 -0.75 14.26 -21.92
N ALA A 346 -1.98 14.03 -21.47
CA ALA A 346 -2.25 13.25 -20.26
C ALA A 346 -1.72 11.80 -20.34
N ARG A 347 -1.77 11.14 -21.51
CA ARG A 347 -1.13 9.82 -21.67
C ARG A 347 0.36 9.88 -21.33
N ALA A 348 1.09 10.84 -21.92
CA ALA A 348 2.53 10.95 -21.70
C ALA A 348 2.85 11.25 -20.23
N VAL A 349 2.20 12.26 -19.65
CA VAL A 349 2.39 12.65 -18.23
C VAL A 349 2.06 11.48 -17.29
N GLY A 350 0.92 10.83 -17.48
CA GLY A 350 0.49 9.72 -16.61
C GLY A 350 1.41 8.51 -16.69
N LEU A 351 1.88 8.13 -17.89
CA LEU A 351 2.83 7.02 -18.05
C LEU A 351 4.22 7.37 -17.46
N VAL A 352 4.68 8.61 -17.57
CA VAL A 352 5.96 9.05 -16.95
C VAL A 352 5.87 8.97 -15.43
N ILE A 353 4.81 9.52 -14.82
CA ILE A 353 4.63 9.48 -13.35
C ILE A 353 4.45 8.03 -12.87
N PHE A 354 3.67 7.21 -13.58
CA PHE A 354 3.51 5.78 -13.26
C PHE A 354 4.84 5.01 -13.33
N THR A 355 5.64 5.25 -14.38
CA THR A 355 6.96 4.60 -14.53
C THR A 355 7.92 5.04 -13.43
N LEU A 356 7.91 6.33 -13.05
CA LEU A 356 8.72 6.84 -11.94
C LEU A 356 8.30 6.21 -10.60
N ALA A 357 6.99 6.10 -10.33
CA ALA A 357 6.46 5.41 -9.14
C ALA A 357 6.88 3.94 -9.10
N PHE A 358 6.79 3.24 -10.23
CA PHE A 358 7.22 1.85 -10.38
C PHE A 358 8.73 1.67 -10.19
N LEU A 359 9.57 2.57 -10.72
CA LEU A 359 11.02 2.54 -10.51
C LEU A 359 11.39 2.77 -9.04
N LEU A 360 10.72 3.71 -8.36
CA LEU A 360 10.91 3.94 -6.92
C LEU A 360 10.44 2.76 -6.06
N GLN A 361 9.33 2.11 -6.43
CA GLN A 361 8.90 0.87 -5.76
C GLN A 361 9.87 -0.29 -6.02
N THR A 362 10.39 -0.40 -7.24
CA THR A 362 11.44 -1.39 -7.60
C THR A 362 12.70 -1.15 -6.76
N ALA A 363 13.12 0.10 -6.59
CA ALA A 363 14.23 0.46 -5.71
C ALA A 363 13.95 0.11 -4.24
N SER A 364 12.75 0.39 -3.72
CA SER A 364 12.33 0.01 -2.36
C SER A 364 12.44 -1.50 -2.12
N ILE A 365 11.94 -2.32 -3.05
CA ILE A 365 12.01 -3.79 -2.97
C ILE A 365 13.45 -4.29 -3.13
N ALA A 366 14.23 -3.72 -4.05
CA ALA A 366 15.64 -4.09 -4.25
C ALA A 366 16.50 -3.76 -3.01
N ILE A 367 16.28 -2.60 -2.37
CA ILE A 367 16.93 -2.24 -1.11
C ILE A 367 16.51 -3.22 -0.01
N ARG A 368 15.22 -3.53 0.12
CA ARG A 368 14.73 -4.49 1.14
C ARG A 368 15.28 -5.90 0.92
N TRP A 369 15.40 -6.36 -0.33
CA TRP A 369 16.03 -7.63 -0.69
C TRP A 369 17.51 -7.64 -0.29
N TYR A 370 18.28 -6.61 -0.69
CA TYR A 370 19.70 -6.48 -0.35
C TYR A 370 19.94 -6.42 1.16
N VAL A 371 19.17 -5.60 1.89
CA VAL A 371 19.30 -5.41 3.34
C VAL A 371 18.95 -6.68 4.11
N SER A 372 17.85 -7.34 3.76
CA SER A 372 17.42 -8.56 4.44
C SER A 372 18.23 -9.81 4.03
N GLY A 373 18.95 -9.76 2.90
CA GLY A 373 19.67 -10.90 2.33
C GLY A 373 18.74 -11.98 1.73
N ARG A 374 17.44 -11.69 1.65
CA ARG A 374 16.39 -12.62 1.22
C ARG A 374 15.32 -11.89 0.42
N TRP A 375 14.61 -12.58 -0.46
CA TRP A 375 13.49 -11.94 -1.15
C TRP A 375 12.35 -11.58 -0.16
N PRO A 376 11.69 -10.42 -0.34
CA PRO A 376 10.63 -9.95 0.53
C PRO A 376 9.28 -10.62 0.22
N ASN A 377 9.01 -11.73 0.89
CA ASN A 377 7.72 -12.43 0.89
C ASN A 377 7.41 -13.15 2.21
N SER A 378 8.02 -12.72 3.33
CA SER A 378 8.01 -13.47 4.60
C SER A 378 7.13 -12.87 5.68
N ASN A 379 6.43 -11.76 5.40
CA ASN A 379 5.37 -11.20 6.23
C ASN A 379 4.34 -10.47 5.36
N MET A 380 3.20 -10.08 5.94
CA MET A 380 2.13 -9.38 5.22
C MET A 380 2.56 -8.05 4.59
N PHE A 381 3.42 -7.24 5.23
CA PHE A 381 3.95 -6.00 4.64
C PHE A 381 4.71 -6.29 3.32
N GLU A 382 5.55 -7.31 3.34
CA GLU A 382 6.32 -7.77 2.19
C GLU A 382 5.40 -8.33 1.11
N ALA A 383 4.42 -9.15 1.47
CA ALA A 383 3.43 -9.66 0.51
C ALA A 383 2.64 -8.54 -0.18
N VAL A 384 2.19 -7.51 0.57
CA VAL A 384 1.45 -6.36 0.00
C VAL A 384 2.32 -5.54 -0.93
N THR A 385 3.53 -5.17 -0.49
CA THR A 385 4.45 -4.32 -1.28
C THR A 385 4.96 -5.03 -2.52
N THR A 386 5.27 -6.33 -2.43
CA THR A 386 5.66 -7.18 -3.55
C THR A 386 4.48 -7.45 -4.51
N SER A 387 3.25 -7.62 -4.01
CA SER A 387 2.03 -7.72 -4.86
C SER A 387 1.83 -6.49 -5.74
N ALA A 388 1.92 -5.30 -5.15
CA ALA A 388 1.80 -4.04 -5.88
C ALA A 388 2.89 -3.85 -6.95
N TRP A 389 4.08 -4.42 -6.75
CA TRP A 389 5.16 -4.42 -7.74
C TRP A 389 4.92 -5.42 -8.86
N PHE A 390 4.49 -6.64 -8.54
CA PHE A 390 4.07 -7.63 -9.55
C PHE A 390 2.91 -7.11 -10.41
N GLY A 391 1.98 -6.35 -9.84
CA GLY A 391 0.95 -5.62 -10.58
C GLY A 391 1.54 -4.60 -11.56
N GLY A 392 2.56 -3.85 -11.14
CA GLY A 392 3.30 -2.92 -11.99
C GLY A 392 4.05 -3.61 -13.14
N VAL A 393 4.75 -4.72 -12.86
CA VAL A 393 5.42 -5.55 -13.87
C VAL A 393 4.40 -6.09 -14.88
N GLY A 394 3.32 -6.70 -14.39
CA GLY A 394 2.23 -7.23 -15.23
C GLY A 394 1.60 -6.14 -16.10
N ALA A 395 1.34 -4.97 -15.53
CA ALA A 395 0.80 -3.83 -16.27
C ALA A 395 1.74 -3.33 -17.38
N LEU A 396 3.05 -3.22 -17.12
CA LEU A 396 4.03 -2.80 -18.13
C LEU A 396 4.19 -3.85 -19.24
N VAL A 397 4.24 -5.14 -18.91
CA VAL A 397 4.33 -6.23 -19.89
C VAL A 397 3.07 -6.26 -20.77
N ILE A 398 1.87 -6.24 -20.17
CA ILE A 398 0.62 -6.30 -20.93
C ILE A 398 0.43 -4.98 -21.72
N GLU A 399 0.70 -3.80 -21.16
CA GLU A 399 0.66 -2.53 -21.90
C GLU A 399 1.62 -2.54 -23.10
N TYR A 400 2.82 -3.14 -22.97
CA TYR A 400 3.76 -3.28 -24.09
C TYR A 400 3.25 -4.20 -25.20
N LEU A 401 2.75 -5.39 -24.85
CA LEU A 401 2.15 -6.33 -25.80
C LEU A 401 0.95 -5.71 -26.52
N VAL A 402 0.15 -4.95 -25.78
CA VAL A 402 -1.17 -4.48 -26.20
C VAL A 402 -1.15 -3.03 -26.71
N ARG A 403 0.03 -2.38 -26.75
CA ARG A 403 0.28 -0.96 -27.14
C ARG A 403 -0.30 -0.52 -28.48
N ARG A 404 -0.48 -1.46 -29.42
CA ARG A 404 -1.03 -1.21 -30.78
C ARG A 404 -2.55 -1.30 -30.86
N THR A 405 -3.23 -1.63 -29.76
CA THR A 405 -4.68 -1.85 -29.71
C THR A 405 -5.41 -0.73 -28.97
N ALA A 406 -6.75 -0.83 -28.92
CA ALA A 406 -7.60 0.15 -28.26
C ALA A 406 -7.60 0.09 -26.73
N VAL A 407 -7.10 -1.00 -26.11
CA VAL A 407 -7.09 -1.15 -24.62
C VAL A 407 -5.81 -0.62 -23.96
N ARG A 408 -4.97 0.08 -24.72
CA ARG A 408 -3.78 0.78 -24.21
C ARG A 408 -4.13 1.80 -23.10
N ASN A 409 -3.17 2.09 -22.22
CA ASN A 409 -3.26 2.74 -20.89
C ASN A 409 -4.05 1.98 -19.83
N LEU A 410 -4.91 1.04 -20.18
CA LEU A 410 -5.88 0.49 -19.23
C LEU A 410 -5.22 -0.34 -18.12
N PHE A 411 -4.17 -1.09 -18.45
CA PHE A 411 -3.40 -1.87 -17.49
C PHE A 411 -2.52 -0.99 -16.59
N ALA A 412 -1.89 0.05 -17.15
CA ALA A 412 -1.16 1.05 -16.36
C ALA A 412 -2.08 1.77 -15.37
N LEU A 413 -3.30 2.15 -15.80
CA LEU A 413 -4.32 2.72 -14.91
C LEU A 413 -4.76 1.74 -13.82
N GLY A 414 -5.01 0.47 -14.19
CA GLY A 414 -5.40 -0.58 -13.25
C GLY A 414 -4.33 -0.81 -12.18
N SER A 415 -3.06 -0.96 -12.56
CA SER A 415 -1.97 -1.08 -11.61
C SER A 415 -1.77 0.20 -10.80
N ALA A 416 -1.91 1.39 -11.39
CA ALA A 416 -1.78 2.63 -10.63
C ALA A 416 -2.78 2.69 -9.46
N VAL A 417 -4.04 2.30 -9.71
CA VAL A 417 -5.08 2.25 -8.67
C VAL A 417 -4.81 1.16 -7.63
N VAL A 418 -4.42 -0.05 -8.05
CA VAL A 418 -4.13 -1.18 -7.12
C VAL A 418 -2.89 -0.90 -6.28
N SER A 419 -1.79 -0.46 -6.90
CA SER A 419 -0.52 -0.17 -6.23
C SER A 419 -0.64 1.05 -5.31
N MET A 420 -1.44 2.07 -5.68
CA MET A 420 -1.85 3.14 -4.76
C MET A 420 -2.57 2.58 -3.54
N ALA A 421 -3.64 1.79 -3.72
CA ALA A 421 -4.44 1.26 -2.62
C ALA A 421 -3.62 0.34 -1.69
N ALA A 422 -2.77 -0.52 -2.26
CA ALA A 422 -1.89 -1.41 -1.52
C ALA A 422 -0.86 -0.64 -0.67
N LEU A 423 -0.17 0.35 -1.26
CA LEU A 423 0.81 1.16 -0.52
C LEU A 423 0.13 2.11 0.48
N MET A 424 -1.07 2.61 0.20
CA MET A 424 -1.89 3.33 1.19
C MET A 424 -2.26 2.44 2.39
N ALA A 425 -2.68 1.19 2.15
CA ALA A 425 -3.01 0.25 3.23
C ALA A 425 -1.80 0.02 4.14
N VAL A 426 -0.61 -0.18 3.56
CA VAL A 426 0.66 -0.31 4.29
C VAL A 426 1.00 0.97 5.08
N HIS A 427 0.80 2.14 4.47
CA HIS A 427 1.14 3.43 5.06
C HIS A 427 0.21 3.82 6.23
N PHE A 428 -1.10 3.57 6.11
CA PHE A 428 -2.10 3.95 7.12
C PHE A 428 -2.38 2.85 8.16
N LEU A 429 -2.00 1.60 7.90
CA LEU A 429 -2.17 0.48 8.83
C LEU A 429 -0.83 -0.17 9.28
N PRO A 430 0.21 0.60 9.67
CA PRO A 430 1.52 0.07 10.06
C PRO A 430 1.48 -0.84 11.30
N ALA A 431 0.44 -0.71 12.14
CA ALA A 431 0.22 -1.57 13.30
C ALA A 431 -0.40 -2.95 12.96
N THR A 432 -0.80 -3.20 11.70
CA THR A 432 -1.18 -4.54 11.19
C THR A 432 -0.23 -5.03 10.10
N LEU A 433 0.33 -4.10 9.31
CA LEU A 433 1.28 -4.36 8.24
C LEU A 433 2.65 -3.90 8.70
N ASP A 434 3.26 -4.67 9.61
CA ASP A 434 4.53 -4.31 10.23
C ASP A 434 5.69 -4.35 9.22
N SER A 435 6.44 -3.25 9.12
CA SER A 435 7.52 -3.09 8.14
C SER A 435 8.87 -3.58 8.63
N THR A 436 8.96 -4.03 9.88
CA THR A 436 10.15 -4.66 10.48
C THR A 436 10.65 -5.86 9.66
N LEU A 437 11.91 -6.22 9.88
CA LEU A 437 12.60 -7.29 9.17
C LEU A 437 12.90 -8.45 10.11
N ASN A 438 11.89 -9.29 10.30
CA ASN A 438 11.92 -10.46 11.16
C ASN A 438 12.60 -11.66 10.48
N ASN A 439 13.10 -12.57 11.29
CA ASN A 439 13.64 -13.86 10.84
C ASN A 439 12.51 -14.75 10.29
N ARG A 440 12.83 -15.63 9.34
CA ARG A 440 11.84 -16.55 8.75
C ARG A 440 11.55 -17.69 9.74
N MET A 441 10.29 -18.08 9.89
CA MET A 441 9.98 -19.32 10.62
C MET A 441 10.55 -20.54 9.87
N PRO A 442 10.89 -21.65 10.54
CA PRO A 442 11.50 -22.82 9.90
C PRO A 442 10.72 -23.33 8.69
N ALA A 443 9.39 -23.39 8.76
CA ALA A 443 8.51 -23.81 7.65
C ALA A 443 8.59 -22.93 6.37
N LEU A 444 9.17 -21.73 6.43
CA LEU A 444 9.42 -20.87 5.26
C LEU A 444 10.76 -21.14 4.55
N HIS A 445 11.52 -22.16 4.97
CA HIS A 445 12.79 -22.56 4.36
C HIS A 445 12.62 -23.62 3.25
N ASP A 446 11.54 -23.53 2.48
CA ASP A 446 11.26 -24.39 1.31
C ASP A 446 11.21 -23.56 0.01
N ILE A 447 11.85 -24.09 -1.03
CA ILE A 447 11.79 -23.57 -2.40
C ILE A 447 10.37 -23.67 -2.98
N TRP A 448 9.59 -24.69 -2.62
CA TRP A 448 8.22 -24.85 -3.12
C TRP A 448 7.29 -23.77 -2.56
N LEU A 449 7.37 -23.44 -1.26
CA LEU A 449 6.65 -22.30 -0.70
C LEU A 449 7.06 -21.02 -1.42
N TYR A 450 8.36 -20.83 -1.65
CA TYR A 450 8.86 -19.63 -2.30
C TYR A 450 8.28 -19.43 -3.71
N ILE A 451 8.21 -20.49 -4.51
CA ILE A 451 7.62 -20.45 -5.86
C ILE A 451 6.10 -20.26 -5.77
N HIS A 452 5.40 -21.06 -4.96
CA HIS A 452 3.96 -20.98 -4.73
C HIS A 452 3.51 -19.57 -4.33
N THR A 453 4.10 -19.01 -3.27
CA THR A 453 3.71 -17.71 -2.71
C THR A 453 3.90 -16.58 -3.71
N ASN A 454 4.99 -16.58 -4.49
CA ASN A 454 5.21 -15.54 -5.50
C ASN A 454 4.20 -15.64 -6.67
N VAL A 455 3.84 -16.85 -7.11
CA VAL A 455 2.86 -17.03 -8.20
C VAL A 455 1.42 -16.70 -7.75
N ILE A 456 1.04 -17.05 -6.51
CA ILE A 456 -0.24 -16.61 -5.92
C ILE A 456 -0.28 -15.09 -5.75
N ILE A 457 0.77 -14.47 -5.20
CA ILE A 457 0.85 -13.01 -5.05
C ILE A 457 0.70 -12.30 -6.40
N TRP A 458 1.38 -12.79 -7.44
CA TRP A 458 1.30 -12.19 -8.76
C TRP A 458 -0.08 -12.43 -9.42
N SER A 459 -0.70 -13.61 -9.23
CA SER A 459 -2.09 -13.83 -9.64
C SER A 459 -3.04 -12.81 -8.99
N TYR A 460 -2.95 -12.62 -7.67
CA TYR A 460 -3.78 -11.66 -6.94
C TYR A 460 -3.62 -10.22 -7.44
N ALA A 461 -2.40 -9.82 -7.81
CA ALA A 461 -2.17 -8.52 -8.44
C ALA A 461 -2.89 -8.37 -9.79
N VAL A 462 -2.92 -9.43 -10.62
CA VAL A 462 -3.63 -9.44 -11.91
C VAL A 462 -5.16 -9.51 -11.73
N ILE A 463 -5.66 -10.17 -10.67
CA ILE A 463 -7.08 -10.11 -10.30
C ILE A 463 -7.47 -8.67 -9.91
N GLY A 464 -6.62 -7.97 -9.15
CA GLY A 464 -6.83 -6.54 -8.85
C GLY A 464 -6.88 -5.66 -10.10
N LEU A 465 -5.98 -5.89 -11.06
CA LEU A 465 -6.01 -5.25 -12.39
C LEU A 465 -7.34 -5.51 -13.11
N ALA A 466 -7.81 -6.77 -13.14
CA ALA A 466 -9.11 -7.12 -13.70
C ALA A 466 -10.26 -6.36 -13.01
N ALA A 467 -10.28 -6.33 -11.68
CA ALA A 467 -11.31 -5.67 -10.88
C ALA A 467 -11.43 -4.17 -11.18
N VAL A 468 -10.31 -3.43 -11.29
CA VAL A 468 -10.37 -2.00 -11.65
C VAL A 468 -10.98 -1.80 -13.04
N THR A 469 -10.61 -2.63 -14.01
CA THR A 469 -11.15 -2.52 -15.38
C THR A 469 -12.63 -2.92 -15.47
N ALA A 470 -13.06 -3.91 -14.68
CA ALA A 470 -14.46 -4.30 -14.50
C ALA A 470 -15.30 -3.18 -13.84
N LEU A 471 -14.79 -2.56 -12.78
CA LEU A 471 -15.45 -1.44 -12.10
C LEU A 471 -15.61 -0.23 -13.03
N LEU A 472 -14.59 0.08 -13.85
CA LEU A 472 -14.70 1.11 -14.90
C LEU A 472 -15.76 0.76 -15.95
N TYR A 473 -15.89 -0.51 -16.35
CA TYR A 473 -16.96 -0.96 -17.26
C TYR A 473 -18.36 -0.74 -16.67
N LEU A 474 -18.57 -1.15 -15.42
CA LEU A 474 -19.84 -0.97 -14.72
C LEU A 474 -20.16 0.53 -14.51
N ALA A 475 -19.18 1.33 -14.09
CA ALA A 475 -19.34 2.78 -13.96
C ALA A 475 -19.67 3.46 -15.31
N TYR A 476 -19.05 3.03 -16.41
CA TYR A 476 -19.38 3.52 -17.74
C TYR A 476 -20.84 3.23 -18.11
N ARG A 477 -21.33 2.00 -17.88
CA ARG A 477 -22.75 1.66 -18.11
C ARG A 477 -23.68 2.49 -17.23
N TRP A 478 -23.34 2.65 -15.95
CA TRP A 478 -24.12 3.43 -14.98
C TRP A 478 -24.28 4.90 -15.43
N ILE A 479 -23.20 5.53 -15.89
CA ILE A 479 -23.23 6.88 -16.48
C ILE A 479 -24.18 6.95 -17.69
N GLN A 480 -24.19 5.93 -18.56
CA GLN A 480 -25.11 5.88 -19.71
C GLN A 480 -26.59 5.72 -19.30
N ILE A 481 -26.89 5.20 -18.11
CA ILE A 481 -28.27 5.20 -17.56
C ILE A 481 -28.67 6.61 -17.15
N MET A 482 -27.81 7.30 -16.40
CA MET A 482 -28.07 8.65 -15.90
C MET A 482 -28.35 9.64 -17.05
N ARG A 483 -27.76 9.41 -18.23
CA ARG A 483 -27.98 10.25 -19.42
C ARG A 483 -29.36 10.08 -20.08
N LYS A 484 -30.20 9.13 -19.65
CA LYS A 484 -31.55 8.88 -20.20
C LYS A 484 -32.66 9.74 -19.53
N GLY A 485 -32.37 11.01 -19.29
CA GLY A 485 -33.31 11.98 -18.71
C GLY A 485 -33.58 11.78 -17.20
N THR A 486 -34.49 12.58 -16.63
CA THR A 486 -34.72 12.72 -15.18
C THR A 486 -35.03 11.39 -14.47
N ILE A 487 -35.79 10.50 -15.12
CA ILE A 487 -36.09 9.16 -14.58
C ILE A 487 -34.82 8.28 -14.57
N GLY A 488 -33.95 8.42 -15.58
CA GLY A 488 -32.63 7.78 -15.62
C GLY A 488 -31.69 8.30 -14.52
N VAL A 489 -31.72 9.60 -14.24
CA VAL A 489 -30.97 10.24 -13.13
C VAL A 489 -31.48 9.74 -11.77
N MET A 490 -32.80 9.79 -11.52
CA MET A 490 -33.39 9.31 -10.26
C MET A 490 -33.08 7.84 -10.01
N ARG A 491 -33.25 6.97 -11.02
CA ARG A 491 -32.91 5.55 -10.91
C ARG A 491 -31.40 5.31 -10.74
N GLY A 492 -30.59 6.09 -11.46
CA GLY A 492 -29.13 6.05 -11.37
C GLY A 492 -28.60 6.46 -10.00
N LEU A 493 -29.25 7.38 -9.29
CA LEU A 493 -28.83 7.78 -7.94
C LEU A 493 -29.47 6.91 -6.86
N LEU A 494 -30.80 6.78 -6.85
CA LEU A 494 -31.53 6.18 -5.72
C LEU A 494 -31.36 4.67 -5.62
N LEU A 495 -31.35 3.93 -6.74
CA LEU A 495 -31.33 2.47 -6.68
C LEU A 495 -29.96 1.91 -6.25
N PRO A 496 -28.80 2.41 -6.73
CA PRO A 496 -27.50 2.02 -6.18
C PRO A 496 -27.34 2.41 -4.72
N VAL A 497 -27.79 3.61 -4.31
CA VAL A 497 -27.74 4.02 -2.89
C VAL A 497 -28.58 3.09 -2.02
N ALA A 498 -29.79 2.72 -2.45
CA ALA A 498 -30.64 1.77 -1.74
C ALA A 498 -30.01 0.36 -1.68
N VAL A 499 -29.41 -0.11 -2.77
CA VAL A 499 -28.74 -1.43 -2.82
C VAL A 499 -27.48 -1.45 -1.96
N VAL A 500 -26.66 -0.40 -1.97
CA VAL A 500 -25.48 -0.28 -1.09
C VAL A 500 -25.91 -0.19 0.37
N ALA A 501 -26.92 0.61 0.69
CA ALA A 501 -27.49 0.67 2.04
C ALA A 501 -28.01 -0.69 2.50
N LEU A 502 -28.68 -1.45 1.62
CA LEU A 502 -29.17 -2.80 1.91
C LEU A 502 -28.01 -3.78 2.10
N ASN A 503 -26.98 -3.77 1.25
CA ASN A 503 -25.80 -4.63 1.37
C ASN A 503 -24.99 -4.33 2.64
N VAL A 504 -24.76 -3.05 2.96
CA VAL A 504 -24.09 -2.64 4.20
C VAL A 504 -24.92 -3.02 5.42
N SER A 505 -26.25 -2.89 5.37
CA SER A 505 -27.14 -3.31 6.46
C SER A 505 -27.17 -4.83 6.63
N ALA A 506 -27.27 -5.59 5.54
CA ALA A 506 -27.26 -7.05 5.56
C ALA A 506 -25.90 -7.61 6.02
N GLY A 507 -24.79 -7.02 5.55
CA GLY A 507 -23.44 -7.34 6.01
C GLY A 507 -23.26 -7.03 7.50
N ARG A 508 -23.76 -5.89 7.96
CA ARG A 508 -23.78 -5.54 9.39
C ARG A 508 -24.58 -6.55 10.21
N VAL A 509 -25.82 -6.87 9.81
CA VAL A 509 -26.68 -7.85 10.51
C VAL A 509 -26.03 -9.23 10.52
N LEU A 510 -25.46 -9.68 9.39
CA LEU A 510 -24.73 -10.95 9.31
C LEU A 510 -23.57 -10.99 10.31
N MET A 511 -22.80 -9.91 10.43
CA MET A 511 -21.67 -9.86 11.37
C MET A 511 -22.09 -9.60 12.83
N GLU A 512 -23.26 -9.02 13.09
CA GLU A 512 -23.87 -9.00 14.42
C GLU A 512 -24.35 -10.40 14.83
N ILE A 513 -24.89 -11.19 13.89
CA ILE A 513 -25.27 -12.61 14.11
C ILE A 513 -24.03 -13.50 14.30
N VAL A 514 -23.03 -13.39 13.42
CA VAL A 514 -21.82 -14.24 13.44
C VAL A 514 -20.81 -13.80 14.51
N GLY A 515 -20.67 -12.50 14.77
CA GLY A 515 -19.76 -11.94 15.77
C GLY A 515 -20.34 -11.85 17.18
N GLY A 516 -21.66 -11.95 17.32
CA GLY A 516 -22.40 -11.73 18.56
C GLY A 516 -22.40 -10.26 19.02
N PRO A 517 -22.74 -10.00 20.30
CA PRO A 517 -22.83 -8.65 20.88
C PRO A 517 -21.56 -7.79 20.68
N ASN A 518 -20.42 -8.46 20.49
CA ASN A 518 -19.10 -7.86 20.40
C ASN A 518 -18.76 -7.32 19.00
N TRP A 519 -19.64 -7.39 18.00
CA TRP A 519 -19.39 -6.76 16.69
C TRP A 519 -19.30 -5.22 16.77
N GLY A 520 -20.02 -4.61 17.71
CA GLY A 520 -20.01 -3.16 17.97
C GLY A 520 -18.65 -2.59 18.41
N TYR A 521 -17.68 -3.45 18.74
CA TYR A 521 -16.34 -3.07 19.20
C TYR A 521 -15.34 -2.70 18.08
N ARG A 522 -15.73 -2.73 16.80
CA ARG A 522 -14.89 -2.24 15.70
C ARG A 522 -15.22 -0.80 15.36
N GLU A 523 -14.21 -0.01 14.97
CA GLU A 523 -14.46 1.39 14.60
C GLU A 523 -15.44 1.50 13.41
N PRO A 524 -16.40 2.43 13.43
CA PRO A 524 -17.31 2.66 12.31
C PRO A 524 -16.57 2.91 10.98
N THR A 525 -15.42 3.59 11.03
CA THR A 525 -14.53 3.82 9.88
C THR A 525 -13.91 2.53 9.34
N GLN A 526 -13.52 1.60 10.22
CA GLN A 526 -13.05 0.29 9.79
C GLN A 526 -14.21 -0.53 9.22
N GLN A 527 -15.33 -0.65 9.95
CA GLN A 527 -16.54 -1.34 9.46
C GLN A 527 -16.98 -0.81 8.09
N PHE A 528 -16.91 0.51 7.87
CA PHE A 528 -17.20 1.15 6.58
C PHE A 528 -16.12 0.89 5.51
N LEU A 529 -14.85 0.68 5.87
CA LEU A 529 -13.84 0.21 4.90
C LEU A 529 -14.09 -1.25 4.48
N TRP A 530 -14.38 -2.14 5.46
CA TRP A 530 -14.66 -3.55 5.22
C TRP A 530 -15.90 -3.76 4.33
N PHE A 531 -17.02 -3.10 4.66
CA PHE A 531 -18.30 -3.29 3.97
C PHE A 531 -18.64 -2.20 2.95
N GLY A 532 -17.99 -1.03 3.01
CA GLY A 532 -18.21 0.03 2.03
C GLY A 532 -17.59 -0.32 0.69
N VAL A 533 -16.30 -0.72 0.63
CA VAL A 533 -15.67 -1.05 -0.66
C VAL A 533 -16.35 -2.26 -1.30
N LEU A 534 -16.45 -3.38 -0.56
CA LEU A 534 -17.09 -4.62 -1.03
C LEU A 534 -18.60 -4.43 -1.29
N GLY A 535 -19.31 -3.68 -0.44
CA GLY A 535 -20.75 -3.42 -0.60
C GLY A 535 -21.08 -2.44 -1.72
N ILE A 536 -20.19 -1.48 -2.03
CA ILE A 536 -20.29 -0.61 -3.21
C ILE A 536 -20.09 -1.43 -4.49
N SER A 537 -19.08 -2.29 -4.54
CA SER A 537 -18.82 -3.11 -5.73
C SER A 537 -19.90 -4.19 -5.95
N ALA A 538 -20.27 -4.95 -4.92
CA ALA A 538 -21.37 -5.90 -4.96
C ALA A 538 -22.72 -5.20 -5.25
N GLY A 539 -22.91 -4.00 -4.71
CA GLY A 539 -24.11 -3.19 -4.96
C GLY A 539 -24.21 -2.66 -6.38
N LEU A 540 -23.09 -2.24 -6.97
CA LEU A 540 -23.01 -1.83 -8.38
C LEU A 540 -23.30 -3.02 -9.31
N VAL A 541 -22.78 -4.20 -8.99
CA VAL A 541 -23.06 -5.45 -9.71
C VAL A 541 -24.53 -5.84 -9.63
N LEU A 542 -25.12 -5.83 -8.43
CA LEU A 542 -26.54 -6.18 -8.23
C LEU A 542 -27.47 -5.17 -8.92
N PHE A 543 -27.16 -3.87 -8.84
CA PHE A 543 -27.88 -2.83 -9.56
C PHE A 543 -27.88 -3.06 -11.08
N GLU A 544 -26.72 -3.27 -11.71
CA GLU A 544 -26.63 -3.54 -13.15
C GLU A 544 -27.31 -4.88 -13.53
N ALA A 545 -27.29 -5.90 -12.65
CA ALA A 545 -28.02 -7.15 -12.87
C ALA A 545 -29.55 -6.94 -12.89
N LEU A 546 -30.08 -6.15 -11.95
CA LEU A 546 -31.51 -5.78 -11.90
C LEU A 546 -31.92 -4.95 -13.12
N GLU A 547 -31.14 -3.94 -13.48
CA GLU A 547 -31.36 -3.12 -14.66
C GLU A 547 -31.25 -3.93 -15.97
N ALA A 548 -30.31 -4.88 -16.06
CA ALA A 548 -30.21 -5.78 -17.20
C ALA A 548 -31.40 -6.74 -17.30
N ARG A 549 -31.94 -7.23 -16.17
CA ARG A 549 -33.18 -8.02 -16.14
C ARG A 549 -34.37 -7.19 -16.63
N ARG A 550 -34.51 -5.94 -16.13
CA ARG A 550 -35.56 -5.01 -16.55
C ARG A 550 -35.48 -4.71 -18.06
N ARG A 551 -34.31 -4.40 -18.60
CA ARG A 551 -34.12 -4.15 -20.06
C ARG A 551 -34.48 -5.34 -20.93
N ARG A 552 -34.35 -6.59 -20.44
CA ARG A 552 -34.83 -7.79 -21.16
C ARG A 552 -36.36 -7.86 -21.21
N LEU A 553 -37.04 -7.46 -20.14
CA LEU A 553 -38.51 -7.38 -20.09
C LEU A 553 -39.04 -6.24 -20.97
N GLU A 554 -38.31 -5.12 -21.04
CA GLU A 554 -38.65 -3.94 -21.85
C GLU A 554 -38.20 -4.03 -23.33
N GLY A 555 -37.67 -5.18 -23.78
CA GLY A 555 -37.26 -5.40 -25.17
C GLY A 555 -36.09 -4.53 -25.69
N ALA A 556 -35.42 -3.77 -24.82
CA ALA A 556 -34.46 -2.76 -25.23
C ALA A 556 -33.18 -3.34 -25.87
N THR A 557 -32.76 -2.78 -27.00
CA THR A 557 -31.48 -3.09 -27.65
C THR A 557 -30.32 -2.51 -26.83
N VAL A 558 -29.39 -3.37 -26.42
CA VAL A 558 -28.21 -3.01 -25.63
C VAL A 558 -27.00 -2.93 -26.55
N GLU A 559 -26.15 -1.91 -26.35
CA GLU A 559 -24.81 -1.87 -26.92
C GLU A 559 -23.95 -2.95 -26.23
N ARG A 560 -23.99 -4.17 -26.77
CA ARG A 560 -23.34 -5.35 -26.20
C ARG A 560 -21.88 -5.41 -26.64
N ALA A 561 -20.99 -5.68 -25.69
CA ALA A 561 -19.67 -6.22 -26.01
C ALA A 561 -19.88 -7.66 -26.53
N ALA A 562 -19.92 -7.83 -27.86
CA ALA A 562 -20.19 -9.11 -28.50
C ALA A 562 -18.97 -10.04 -28.52
N SER A 563 -17.76 -9.45 -28.50
CA SER A 563 -16.45 -10.11 -28.48
C SER A 563 -15.49 -9.34 -27.57
N GLY A 564 -14.70 -10.10 -26.80
CA GLY A 564 -13.71 -9.61 -25.83
C GLY A 564 -12.96 -10.82 -25.23
N GLY A 565 -11.67 -10.64 -24.90
CA GLY A 565 -10.70 -11.73 -24.65
C GLY A 565 -9.61 -11.72 -25.72
N ALA A 566 -8.69 -12.69 -25.71
CA ALA A 566 -7.61 -12.80 -26.71
C ALA A 566 -8.09 -12.71 -28.17
N ASP A 567 -9.26 -13.28 -28.48
CA ASP A 567 -9.92 -13.23 -29.80
C ASP A 567 -10.23 -11.80 -30.29
N ALA A 568 -10.49 -10.86 -29.38
CA ALA A 568 -10.68 -9.44 -29.74
C ALA A 568 -9.37 -8.69 -29.99
N LEU A 569 -8.25 -9.17 -29.45
CA LEU A 569 -6.91 -8.68 -29.77
C LEU A 569 -6.42 -9.25 -31.11
N ILE A 570 -6.63 -10.55 -31.34
CA ILE A 570 -6.20 -11.27 -32.55
C ILE A 570 -6.93 -10.74 -33.79
N ARG A 571 -8.26 -10.53 -33.74
CA ARG A 571 -9.00 -9.93 -34.88
C ARG A 571 -8.61 -8.48 -35.18
N GLY A 572 -7.81 -7.83 -34.32
CA GLY A 572 -7.20 -6.53 -34.57
C GLY A 572 -5.89 -6.59 -35.37
N GLY A 573 -5.36 -7.77 -35.69
CA GLY A 573 -4.08 -7.93 -36.39
C GLY A 573 -4.05 -9.14 -37.31
N ALA A 574 -3.74 -8.89 -38.59
CA ALA A 574 -3.54 -9.84 -39.69
C ALA A 574 -4.82 -10.53 -40.27
N GLY A 575 -5.24 -10.05 -41.44
CA GLY A 575 -5.67 -10.95 -42.53
C GLY A 575 -7.15 -11.30 -42.73
N GLY A 576 -8.09 -10.75 -41.95
CA GLY A 576 -9.54 -10.99 -42.13
C GLY A 576 -10.28 -9.79 -42.77
N SER A 577 -11.21 -10.04 -43.70
CA SER A 577 -11.85 -9.00 -44.52
C SER A 577 -12.61 -7.93 -43.71
N PHE A 578 -12.20 -6.68 -43.88
CA PHE A 578 -12.56 -5.54 -43.02
C PHE A 578 -13.87 -4.85 -43.46
N LEU A 579 -14.99 -5.59 -43.49
CA LEU A 579 -16.32 -5.03 -43.81
C LEU A 579 -17.15 -4.73 -42.55
N LYS A 580 -16.71 -3.74 -41.76
CA LYS A 580 -17.60 -2.80 -41.02
C LYS A 580 -16.82 -1.60 -40.48
N PRO A 581 -17.33 -0.36 -40.66
CA PRO A 581 -16.68 0.84 -40.12
C PRO A 581 -17.02 1.05 -38.63
N GLY A 582 -16.01 1.37 -37.82
CA GLY A 582 -16.18 1.80 -36.43
C GLY A 582 -14.97 1.48 -35.56
N ALA A 583 -14.43 2.48 -34.87
CA ALA A 583 -13.47 2.22 -33.78
C ALA A 583 -14.18 1.49 -32.63
N PRO A 584 -13.51 0.57 -31.91
CA PRO A 584 -14.14 -0.18 -30.82
C PRO A 584 -14.65 0.77 -29.72
N THR A 585 -15.81 0.42 -29.15
CA THR A 585 -16.48 1.23 -28.15
C THR A 585 -15.76 1.13 -26.79
N VAL A 586 -15.95 2.13 -25.93
CA VAL A 586 -15.34 2.12 -24.58
C VAL A 586 -15.76 0.88 -23.79
N ALA A 587 -17.01 0.43 -23.94
CA ALA A 587 -17.49 -0.81 -23.35
C ALA A 587 -16.75 -2.07 -23.85
N GLN A 588 -16.49 -2.18 -25.15
CA GLN A 588 -15.71 -3.29 -25.72
C GLN A 588 -14.25 -3.27 -25.24
N VAL A 589 -13.68 -2.07 -25.14
CA VAL A 589 -12.30 -1.86 -24.65
C VAL A 589 -12.14 -2.31 -23.20
N LEU A 590 -13.06 -1.93 -22.32
CA LEU A 590 -13.02 -2.28 -20.90
C LEU A 590 -13.33 -3.78 -20.67
N ASP A 591 -14.27 -4.37 -21.42
CA ASP A 591 -14.54 -5.82 -21.39
C ASP A 591 -13.32 -6.63 -21.86
N ALA A 592 -12.68 -6.23 -22.96
CA ALA A 592 -11.49 -6.93 -23.47
C ALA A 592 -10.31 -6.82 -22.49
N GLY A 593 -10.07 -5.65 -21.88
CA GLY A 593 -9.04 -5.49 -20.85
C GLY A 593 -9.31 -6.32 -19.60
N THR A 594 -10.57 -6.36 -19.14
CA THR A 594 -11.00 -7.22 -18.02
C THR A 594 -10.75 -8.69 -18.35
N MET A 595 -11.18 -9.14 -19.53
CA MET A 595 -11.06 -10.55 -19.92
C MET A 595 -9.60 -11.00 -20.07
N VAL A 596 -8.72 -10.17 -20.65
CA VAL A 596 -7.29 -10.49 -20.79
C VAL A 596 -6.60 -10.60 -19.42
N SER A 597 -6.88 -9.67 -18.50
CA SER A 597 -6.41 -9.78 -17.11
C SER A 597 -6.95 -11.05 -16.45
N MET A 598 -8.23 -11.37 -16.65
CA MET A 598 -8.87 -12.56 -16.10
C MET A 598 -8.27 -13.87 -16.63
N GLU A 599 -7.99 -13.97 -17.93
CA GLU A 599 -7.37 -15.15 -18.56
C GLU A 599 -5.97 -15.42 -17.95
N VAL A 600 -5.15 -14.37 -17.81
CA VAL A 600 -3.82 -14.46 -17.17
C VAL A 600 -3.94 -14.82 -15.68
N ALA A 601 -4.79 -14.12 -14.94
CA ALA A 601 -5.03 -14.37 -13.52
C ALA A 601 -5.49 -15.80 -13.25
N PHE A 602 -6.38 -16.34 -14.08
CA PHE A 602 -6.93 -17.70 -13.95
C PHE A 602 -5.86 -18.78 -14.09
N ILE A 603 -5.02 -18.69 -15.13
CA ILE A 603 -3.90 -19.62 -15.35
C ILE A 603 -2.93 -19.56 -14.16
N MET A 604 -2.57 -18.37 -13.71
CA MET A 604 -1.64 -18.19 -12.60
C MET A 604 -2.22 -18.64 -11.25
N LEU A 605 -3.52 -18.42 -11.02
CA LEU A 605 -4.21 -18.88 -9.81
C LEU A 605 -4.23 -20.41 -9.76
N TRP A 606 -4.53 -21.06 -10.88
CA TRP A 606 -4.49 -22.51 -10.99
C TRP A 606 -3.09 -23.06 -10.69
N SER A 607 -2.06 -22.55 -11.35
CA SER A 607 -0.67 -22.95 -11.09
C SER A 607 -0.28 -22.71 -9.64
N GLY A 608 -0.67 -21.57 -9.07
CA GLY A 608 -0.45 -21.24 -7.67
C GLY A 608 -1.09 -22.25 -6.71
N VAL A 609 -2.37 -22.60 -6.92
CA VAL A 609 -3.09 -23.60 -6.11
C VAL A 609 -2.42 -24.98 -6.21
N VAL A 610 -2.04 -25.42 -7.41
CA VAL A 610 -1.34 -26.70 -7.62
C VAL A 610 0.03 -26.73 -6.93
N MET A 611 0.82 -25.66 -7.03
CA MET A 611 2.12 -25.58 -6.33
C MET A 611 1.97 -25.45 -4.82
N GLY A 612 0.83 -24.90 -4.34
CA GLY A 612 0.48 -24.88 -2.92
C GLY A 612 0.23 -26.29 -2.40
N ALA A 613 -0.48 -27.11 -3.16
CA ALA A 613 -0.70 -28.52 -2.84
C ALA A 613 0.62 -29.32 -2.80
N ILE A 614 1.53 -29.09 -3.75
CA ILE A 614 2.88 -29.72 -3.77
C ILE A 614 3.68 -29.32 -2.52
N TRP A 615 3.67 -28.03 -2.16
CA TRP A 615 4.34 -27.56 -0.94
C TRP A 615 3.70 -28.14 0.33
N ALA A 616 2.37 -28.19 0.43
CA ALA A 616 1.66 -28.74 1.58
C ALA A 616 1.99 -30.23 1.79
N ASP A 617 2.13 -30.99 0.70
CA ASP A 617 2.54 -32.40 0.76
C ASP A 617 3.96 -32.54 1.34
N HIS A 618 4.90 -31.72 0.89
CA HIS A 618 6.28 -31.72 1.38
C HIS A 618 6.39 -31.22 2.84
N ALA A 619 5.59 -30.23 3.25
CA ALA A 619 5.66 -29.62 4.57
C ALA A 619 4.87 -30.38 5.65
N TRP A 620 3.72 -30.98 5.29
CA TRP A 620 2.75 -31.56 6.22
C TRP A 620 2.37 -33.02 5.92
N GLY A 621 2.94 -33.64 4.88
CA GLY A 621 2.65 -35.03 4.50
C GLY A 621 1.25 -35.23 3.89
N ARG A 622 0.60 -34.17 3.41
CA ARG A 622 -0.66 -34.24 2.66
C ARG A 622 -0.81 -33.07 1.68
N PRO A 623 -1.36 -33.26 0.48
CA PRO A 623 -1.42 -32.23 -0.55
C PRO A 623 -2.54 -31.18 -0.36
N TRP A 624 -3.41 -31.32 0.65
CA TRP A 624 -4.48 -30.35 0.89
C TRP A 624 -4.92 -30.35 2.36
N GLY A 625 -5.15 -29.16 2.90
CA GLY A 625 -5.89 -28.93 4.13
C GLY A 625 -7.16 -28.15 3.82
N TRP A 626 -8.28 -28.48 4.47
CA TRP A 626 -9.46 -27.62 4.47
C TRP A 626 -9.28 -26.38 5.37
N ASP A 627 -8.07 -25.79 5.35
CA ASP A 627 -7.77 -24.50 5.96
C ASP A 627 -8.51 -23.39 5.19
N PRO A 628 -8.94 -22.31 5.85
CA PRO A 628 -9.64 -21.23 5.17
C PRO A 628 -8.84 -20.61 4.03
N LYS A 629 -7.50 -20.47 4.11
CA LYS A 629 -6.73 -19.82 3.05
C LYS A 629 -6.75 -20.60 1.74
N GLU A 630 -6.59 -21.93 1.83
CA GLU A 630 -6.69 -22.88 0.70
C GLU A 630 -8.11 -22.86 0.12
N THR A 631 -9.13 -22.93 0.99
CA THR A 631 -10.56 -22.96 0.60
C THR A 631 -10.99 -21.70 -0.14
N PHE A 632 -10.60 -20.50 0.33
CA PHE A 632 -10.97 -19.26 -0.35
C PHE A 632 -10.18 -19.01 -1.66
N ALA A 633 -8.95 -19.52 -1.78
CA ALA A 633 -8.24 -19.53 -3.05
C ALA A 633 -8.96 -20.43 -4.09
N LEU A 634 -9.41 -21.62 -3.67
CA LEU A 634 -10.22 -22.52 -4.51
C LEU A 634 -11.57 -21.89 -4.91
N ASN A 635 -12.27 -21.24 -3.98
CA ASN A 635 -13.52 -20.53 -4.28
C ASN A 635 -13.32 -19.43 -5.35
N THR A 636 -12.23 -18.67 -5.24
CA THR A 636 -11.84 -17.65 -6.24
C THR A 636 -11.62 -18.28 -7.63
N PHE A 637 -10.92 -19.42 -7.69
CA PHE A 637 -10.72 -20.18 -8.92
C PHE A 637 -12.04 -20.68 -9.53
N ILE A 638 -12.95 -21.22 -8.71
CA ILE A 638 -14.28 -21.69 -9.15
C ILE A 638 -15.11 -20.55 -9.74
N ILE A 639 -15.09 -19.36 -9.14
CA ILE A 639 -15.82 -18.18 -9.68
C ILE A 639 -15.33 -17.81 -11.09
N PHE A 640 -14.02 -17.91 -11.33
CA PHE A 640 -13.44 -17.62 -12.65
C PHE A 640 -13.68 -18.74 -13.66
N LEU A 641 -13.70 -20.00 -13.23
CA LEU A 641 -14.17 -21.12 -14.05
C LEU A 641 -15.63 -20.90 -14.48
N VAL A 642 -16.50 -20.48 -13.54
CA VAL A 642 -17.90 -20.11 -13.81
C VAL A 642 -17.98 -18.93 -14.78
N LEU A 643 -17.13 -17.90 -14.66
CA LEU A 643 -17.07 -16.76 -15.58
C LEU A 643 -16.88 -17.23 -17.03
N VAL A 644 -15.89 -18.11 -17.28
CA VAL A 644 -15.63 -18.66 -18.62
C VAL A 644 -16.87 -19.37 -19.16
N HIS A 645 -17.49 -20.25 -18.37
CA HIS A 645 -18.68 -21.02 -18.79
C HIS A 645 -19.92 -20.14 -19.02
N VAL A 646 -20.18 -19.17 -18.15
CA VAL A 646 -21.30 -18.22 -18.27
C VAL A 646 -21.14 -17.38 -19.53
N ARG A 647 -19.92 -16.88 -19.82
CA ARG A 647 -19.60 -16.05 -20.98
C ARG A 647 -19.86 -16.76 -22.33
N LEU A 648 -19.82 -18.10 -22.37
CA LEU A 648 -20.20 -18.89 -23.55
C LEU A 648 -21.71 -18.88 -23.84
N LYS A 649 -22.57 -18.79 -22.81
CA LYS A 649 -24.04 -18.90 -22.98
C LYS A 649 -24.78 -17.55 -22.91
N VAL A 650 -24.22 -16.52 -22.29
CA VAL A 650 -24.93 -15.23 -22.10
C VAL A 650 -24.82 -14.29 -23.30
N LYS A 651 -25.94 -13.61 -23.60
CA LYS A 651 -26.02 -12.60 -24.67
C LYS A 651 -25.32 -11.27 -24.33
N ASP A 652 -25.14 -10.94 -23.06
CA ASP A 652 -24.49 -9.71 -22.58
C ASP A 652 -23.17 -10.07 -21.87
N LYS A 653 -22.14 -10.38 -22.66
CA LYS A 653 -20.87 -10.94 -22.16
C LYS A 653 -20.13 -9.97 -21.22
N GLY A 654 -20.09 -8.68 -21.57
CA GLY A 654 -19.40 -7.65 -20.79
C GLY A 654 -19.95 -7.47 -19.38
N LEU A 655 -21.27 -7.54 -19.20
CA LEU A 655 -21.87 -7.51 -17.87
C LEU A 655 -21.38 -8.66 -16.99
N TRP A 656 -21.45 -9.90 -17.48
CA TRP A 656 -21.13 -11.08 -16.68
C TRP A 656 -19.64 -11.21 -16.40
N THR A 657 -18.78 -10.79 -17.33
CA THR A 657 -17.34 -10.73 -17.08
C THR A 657 -16.97 -9.65 -16.07
N ALA A 658 -17.54 -8.44 -16.17
CA ALA A 658 -17.29 -7.43 -15.15
C ALA A 658 -17.83 -7.83 -13.78
N ALA A 659 -19.05 -8.38 -13.72
CA ALA A 659 -19.67 -8.85 -12.47
C ALA A 659 -18.86 -9.96 -11.78
N LEU A 660 -18.48 -11.01 -12.52
CA LEU A 660 -17.77 -12.15 -11.92
C LEU A 660 -16.29 -11.86 -11.66
N ALA A 661 -15.66 -10.94 -12.40
CA ALA A 661 -14.32 -10.43 -12.06
C ALA A 661 -14.35 -9.65 -10.73
N VAL A 662 -15.37 -8.81 -10.52
CA VAL A 662 -15.58 -8.10 -9.23
C VAL A 662 -15.84 -9.09 -8.10
N VAL A 663 -16.79 -10.02 -8.26
CA VAL A 663 -17.12 -11.01 -7.21
C VAL A 663 -15.92 -11.90 -6.85
N GLY A 664 -15.12 -12.34 -7.82
CA GLY A 664 -13.91 -13.11 -7.53
C GLY A 664 -12.82 -12.28 -6.84
N PHE A 665 -12.68 -10.99 -7.18
CA PHE A 665 -11.82 -10.07 -6.44
C PHE A 665 -12.31 -9.83 -5.00
N GLU A 666 -13.62 -9.74 -4.76
CA GLU A 666 -14.20 -9.63 -3.42
C GLU A 666 -13.91 -10.87 -2.57
N VAL A 667 -14.05 -12.07 -3.14
CA VAL A 667 -13.74 -13.35 -2.46
C VAL A 667 -12.24 -13.50 -2.18
N MET A 668 -11.39 -13.08 -3.12
CA MET A 668 -9.94 -12.97 -2.91
C MET A 668 -9.59 -11.98 -1.79
N MET A 669 -10.25 -10.82 -1.74
CA MET A 669 -10.05 -9.81 -0.70
C MET A 669 -10.59 -10.28 0.66
N PHE A 670 -11.68 -11.04 0.69
CA PHE A 670 -12.14 -11.71 1.90
C PHE A 670 -11.06 -12.66 2.44
N ASN A 671 -10.44 -13.48 1.58
CA ASN A 671 -9.30 -14.29 1.99
C ASN A 671 -8.18 -13.44 2.60
N TRP A 672 -7.74 -12.43 1.85
CA TRP A 672 -6.51 -11.72 2.16
C TRP A 672 -6.62 -10.73 3.33
N ILE A 673 -7.84 -10.32 3.69
CA ILE A 673 -8.07 -9.36 4.79
C ILE A 673 -8.86 -10.02 5.94
N VAL A 674 -9.93 -10.78 5.69
CA VAL A 674 -10.71 -11.42 6.77
C VAL A 674 -9.94 -12.60 7.36
N ILE A 675 -9.50 -13.57 6.54
CA ILE A 675 -8.83 -14.76 7.07
C ILE A 675 -7.50 -14.37 7.75
N ASN A 676 -6.67 -13.54 7.11
CA ASN A 676 -5.37 -13.13 7.65
C ASN A 676 -5.43 -12.33 8.98
N PHE A 677 -6.50 -11.55 9.23
CA PHE A 677 -6.57 -10.71 10.44
C PHE A 677 -7.58 -11.18 11.50
N ILE A 678 -8.46 -12.14 11.19
CA ILE A 678 -9.58 -12.54 12.05
C ILE A 678 -9.55 -14.04 12.39
N VAL A 679 -9.05 -14.89 11.48
CA VAL A 679 -9.07 -16.35 11.68
C VAL A 679 -7.67 -16.86 11.98
N VAL A 680 -7.53 -17.58 13.10
CA VAL A 680 -6.30 -18.31 13.42
C VAL A 680 -6.33 -19.65 12.69
N GLY A 681 -5.30 -19.93 11.89
CA GLY A 681 -5.17 -21.15 11.09
C GLY A 681 -3.70 -21.53 10.91
N LEU A 682 -3.43 -22.66 10.25
CA LEU A 682 -2.08 -23.19 10.09
C LEU A 682 -1.16 -22.22 9.33
N HIS A 683 -1.75 -21.43 8.44
CA HIS A 683 -1.06 -20.39 7.66
C HIS A 683 -0.94 -19.02 8.36
N SER A 684 -1.27 -18.88 9.65
CA SER A 684 -1.35 -17.56 10.33
C SER A 684 -0.04 -16.77 10.41
N TYR A 685 1.08 -17.37 10.01
CA TYR A 685 2.39 -16.73 9.86
C TYR A 685 2.60 -15.94 8.56
N ALA A 686 1.79 -16.19 7.52
CA ALA A 686 1.94 -15.64 6.18
C ALA A 686 0.98 -14.48 5.91
#